data_AF-A0A1Q7YU11-F1
#
_entry.id   AF-A0A1Q7YU11-F1
#
_cell.length_a   1.000
_cell.length_b   1.000
_cell.length_c   1.000
_cell.angle_alpha   90.00
_cell.angle_beta   90.00
_cell.angle_gamma   90.00
#
_symmetry.space_group_name_H-M   'P 1'
#
loop_
_entity.id
_entity.type
_entity.pdbx_description
1 polymer ?
#
loop_
_entity_poly.entity_id
_entity_poly.type
_entity_poly.pdbx_seq_one_letter_code
_entity_poly.pdbx_strand_id
1 'polypeptide(L)'
;MMRLRTVTPLVALVLTLILAQAPLVSGAASYALSISPNVPVSLGTSMTFTLTISGGTHNSAYTVLFNVVKPNGTGSALATKVITTNNAGAGSLSLNYPDPSFTSLNGTVATDVGGVYDVYVNQTSPTNIGQVQSGQFTVSSKLTVVLSQPVGGTIVQRLQNIVISATVSALSGPDNGAIVYANTPGNGQILLLQTSPGSYSYNYQVSSADPTGTWIIIVQASDSIGNSGKSTPVNVTVTKNDLIVDSLITYNSQGHPSTSFSVGDTIYASFVIRYSYGTNNYLGSGQYAVQVRNPSGTVVANLTAAYDSFRRGFYTGTGYPVSAFDPGGTWTIGMSANSINDGFGNTGPGLSTSVPLQIATSPLSYWPFVVAGIVAVLGGVVTVKRFDMYLEGFQHLDQLMGGPLPRGSSILLLGDAGSGKTILSYQLLHEELDSGKLCALLSYDAFPEDVQARMNEFGWDIVSHLRKGRLKIIDCYSSLAGQGEGAIKDPSDLTELNIQVTAFIGRAKGAPVTVVLDSLTPIFNGVEEKQAINFIQTLGAKVKKTGGLFILTASKGAIPDESAAKLKTMVDGVIELSIIRGRGRAHRFLSVVKMERRTISSSSVAFEIDRTRGLVFRVSRFGLMKKQLVSFLRMREGLAHAKSTLRRPEAQAGRGSPTTQR
;
A
#
# COMPACT_ATOMS: atom_id res chain seq x y z
N MET A 1 10.21 -140.22 -11.70
CA MET A 1 10.17 -141.69 -11.44
C MET A 1 9.37 -141.94 -10.17
N MET A 2 8.66 -143.07 -10.09
CA MET A 2 7.86 -143.58 -8.94
C MET A 2 6.67 -142.69 -8.50
N ARG A 3 5.41 -143.16 -8.57
CA ARG A 3 4.71 -144.19 -7.75
C ARG A 3 4.44 -143.68 -6.31
N LEU A 4 3.27 -143.85 -5.68
CA LEU A 4 1.93 -144.38 -6.01
C LEU A 4 0.92 -143.69 -5.02
N ARG A 5 -0.38 -143.51 -5.32
CA ARG A 5 -1.55 -144.25 -4.74
C ARG A 5 -1.43 -144.61 -3.23
N THR A 6 -2.45 -144.47 -2.34
CA THR A 6 -3.91 -144.33 -2.54
C THR A 6 -4.70 -144.07 -1.22
N VAL A 7 -5.94 -143.56 -1.36
CA VAL A 7 -7.16 -143.84 -0.53
C VAL A 7 -7.36 -143.17 0.86
N THR A 8 -8.12 -142.06 0.84
CA THR A 8 -9.43 -141.75 1.49
C THR A 8 -10.09 -142.74 2.52
N PRO A 9 -11.18 -142.36 3.24
CA PRO A 9 -11.53 -141.06 3.86
C PRO A 9 -12.25 -141.16 5.25
N LEU A 10 -11.90 -140.38 6.29
CA LEU A 10 -12.81 -140.19 7.46
C LEU A 10 -12.54 -138.93 8.33
N VAL A 11 -12.32 -137.74 7.73
CA VAL A 11 -11.95 -136.51 8.50
C VAL A 11 -12.89 -135.31 8.25
N ALA A 12 -13.99 -135.51 7.52
CA ALA A 12 -14.87 -134.41 7.09
C ALA A 12 -15.85 -133.86 8.16
N LEU A 13 -15.85 -134.38 9.39
CA LEU A 13 -16.75 -133.94 10.48
C LEU A 13 -16.03 -133.34 11.71
N VAL A 14 -14.70 -133.19 11.66
CA VAL A 14 -13.89 -132.68 12.79
C VAL A 14 -13.33 -131.28 12.52
N LEU A 15 -13.34 -130.81 11.26
CA LEU A 15 -12.71 -129.54 10.88
C LEU A 15 -13.59 -128.28 10.99
N THR A 16 -14.89 -128.42 11.29
CA THR A 16 -15.82 -127.28 11.49
C THR A 16 -16.14 -126.97 12.95
N LEU A 17 -15.66 -127.78 13.92
CA LEU A 17 -15.82 -127.53 15.35
C LEU A 17 -14.51 -127.18 16.09
N ILE A 18 -13.38 -127.16 15.39
CA ILE A 18 -12.05 -126.80 15.95
C ILE A 18 -11.60 -125.39 15.51
N LEU A 19 -12.45 -124.65 14.78
CA LEU A 19 -12.27 -123.22 14.49
C LEU A 19 -13.05 -122.29 15.45
N ALA A 20 -13.70 -122.86 16.47
CA ALA A 20 -14.52 -122.12 17.44
C ALA A 20 -13.86 -121.96 18.84
N GLN A 21 -12.62 -122.40 19.01
CA GLN A 21 -11.83 -122.19 20.24
C GLN A 21 -10.35 -121.90 19.90
N ALA A 22 -10.11 -120.81 19.17
CA ALA A 22 -8.96 -120.00 19.57
C ALA A 22 -9.25 -119.53 21.01
N PRO A 23 -8.30 -119.60 21.96
CA PRO A 23 -8.49 -118.88 23.20
C PRO A 23 -8.73 -117.42 22.83
N LEU A 24 -9.80 -116.83 23.37
CA LEU A 24 -9.87 -115.38 23.49
C LEU A 24 -8.67 -114.98 24.35
N VAL A 25 -7.55 -114.70 23.69
CA VAL A 25 -6.53 -113.81 24.24
C VAL A 25 -7.32 -112.55 24.56
N SER A 26 -7.59 -112.32 25.85
CA SER A 26 -8.17 -111.07 26.30
C SER A 26 -7.21 -110.00 25.84
N GLY A 27 -7.56 -109.30 24.76
CA GLY A 27 -6.71 -108.26 24.20
C GLY A 27 -6.37 -107.28 25.31
N ALA A 28 -5.12 -106.82 25.37
CA ALA A 28 -4.77 -105.77 26.30
C ALA A 28 -5.77 -104.62 26.12
N ALA A 29 -6.38 -104.17 27.22
CA ALA A 29 -7.47 -103.20 27.16
C ALA A 29 -7.01 -101.97 26.36
N SER A 30 -7.78 -101.61 25.34
CA SER A 30 -7.42 -100.55 24.40
C SER A 30 -8.01 -99.22 24.87
N TYR A 31 -7.16 -98.20 24.95
CA TYR A 31 -7.46 -96.88 25.51
C TYR A 31 -7.48 -95.81 24.43
N ALA A 32 -8.58 -95.04 24.36
CA ALA A 32 -8.65 -93.84 23.55
C ALA A 32 -8.94 -92.62 24.42
N LEU A 33 -8.14 -91.56 24.27
CA LEU A 33 -8.32 -90.27 24.92
C LEU A 33 -8.83 -89.27 23.87
N SER A 34 -9.97 -88.65 24.17
CA SER A 34 -10.46 -87.48 23.46
C SER A 34 -10.30 -86.26 24.36
N ILE A 35 -9.81 -85.15 23.80
CA ILE A 35 -9.70 -83.86 24.49
C ILE A 35 -10.61 -82.88 23.74
N SER A 36 -11.53 -82.25 24.47
CA SER A 36 -12.48 -81.28 23.93
C SER A 36 -12.40 -79.96 24.72
N PRO A 37 -12.36 -78.78 24.06
CA PRO A 37 -12.26 -78.59 22.61
C PRO A 37 -10.95 -79.12 22.02
N ASN A 38 -10.95 -79.47 20.73
CA ASN A 38 -9.74 -79.88 19.99
C ASN A 38 -9.05 -78.71 19.26
N VAL A 39 -9.43 -77.48 19.60
CA VAL A 39 -8.87 -76.22 19.09
C VAL A 39 -8.22 -75.45 20.24
N PRO A 40 -7.31 -74.49 19.98
CA PRO A 40 -6.77 -73.63 21.02
C PRO A 40 -7.88 -72.88 21.77
N VAL A 41 -7.73 -72.76 23.09
CA VAL A 41 -8.69 -72.08 23.98
C VAL A 41 -8.04 -70.88 24.69
N SER A 42 -8.84 -69.99 25.28
CA SER A 42 -8.34 -68.86 26.11
C SER A 42 -7.93 -69.34 27.50
N LEU A 43 -7.11 -68.56 28.23
CA LEU A 43 -6.98 -68.75 29.69
C LEU A 43 -8.37 -68.68 30.35
N GLY A 44 -8.59 -69.42 31.44
CA GLY A 44 -9.89 -69.58 32.10
C GLY A 44 -10.86 -70.57 31.44
N THR A 45 -10.50 -71.20 30.32
CA THR A 45 -11.36 -72.19 29.64
C THR A 45 -11.12 -73.61 30.19
N SER A 46 -12.15 -74.27 30.73
CA SER A 46 -12.07 -75.68 31.11
C SER A 46 -12.04 -76.60 29.88
N MET A 47 -11.14 -77.58 29.91
CA MET A 47 -11.05 -78.69 28.95
C MET A 47 -11.79 -79.91 29.50
N THR A 48 -12.42 -80.72 28.65
CA THR A 48 -12.94 -82.05 29.03
C THR A 48 -12.08 -83.14 28.40
N PHE A 49 -11.52 -84.00 29.24
CA PHE A 49 -10.83 -85.23 28.86
C PHE A 49 -11.79 -86.40 28.96
N THR A 50 -12.04 -87.11 27.86
CA THR A 50 -12.84 -88.34 27.85
C THR A 50 -11.93 -89.51 27.54
N LEU A 51 -11.76 -90.41 28.50
CA LEU A 51 -11.03 -91.67 28.32
C LEU A 51 -12.01 -92.82 28.16
N THR A 52 -11.91 -93.55 27.05
CA THR A 52 -12.65 -94.80 26.83
C THR A 52 -11.73 -96.01 26.93
N ILE A 53 -12.28 -97.09 27.46
CA ILE A 53 -11.66 -98.41 27.54
C ILE A 53 -12.49 -99.36 26.68
N SER A 54 -11.84 -100.20 25.90
CA SER A 54 -12.48 -101.26 25.10
C SER A 54 -11.69 -102.57 25.18
N GLY A 55 -12.40 -103.70 25.18
CA GLY A 55 -11.78 -105.03 25.31
C GLY A 55 -11.18 -105.33 26.69
N GLY A 56 -11.50 -104.53 27.73
CA GLY A 56 -11.08 -104.81 29.10
C GLY A 56 -11.86 -105.95 29.75
N THR A 57 -11.39 -106.43 30.90
CA THR A 57 -12.08 -107.41 31.73
C THR A 57 -13.50 -106.92 32.03
N HIS A 58 -14.50 -107.78 31.88
CA HIS A 58 -15.91 -107.42 32.07
C HIS A 58 -16.21 -107.01 33.53
N ASN A 59 -17.11 -106.04 33.73
CA ASN A 59 -17.58 -105.59 35.06
C ASN A 59 -16.47 -105.26 36.07
N SER A 60 -15.32 -104.78 35.59
CA SER A 60 -14.09 -104.60 36.37
C SER A 60 -13.73 -103.13 36.50
N ALA A 61 -13.19 -102.77 37.66
CA ALA A 61 -12.72 -101.42 37.95
C ALA A 61 -11.27 -101.24 37.47
N TYR A 62 -11.05 -100.25 36.63
CA TYR A 62 -9.74 -99.80 36.15
C TYR A 62 -9.40 -98.46 36.81
N THR A 63 -8.31 -98.41 37.58
CA THR A 63 -7.81 -97.16 38.16
C THR A 63 -6.81 -96.52 37.19
N VAL A 64 -7.08 -95.27 36.84
CA VAL A 64 -6.25 -94.45 35.95
C VAL A 64 -5.81 -93.16 36.63
N LEU A 65 -4.58 -92.76 36.37
CA LEU A 65 -3.97 -91.52 36.80
C LEU A 65 -3.80 -90.60 35.59
N PHE A 66 -4.53 -89.48 35.57
CA PHE A 66 -4.28 -88.38 34.66
C PHE A 66 -3.14 -87.53 35.20
N ASN A 67 -2.18 -87.18 34.36
CA ASN A 67 -1.10 -86.24 34.63
C ASN A 67 -1.09 -85.15 33.55
N VAL A 68 -1.48 -83.94 33.92
CA VAL A 68 -1.44 -82.76 33.04
C VAL A 68 -0.17 -81.98 33.34
N VAL A 69 0.76 -81.92 32.38
CA VAL A 69 2.01 -81.18 32.47
C VAL A 69 1.85 -79.83 31.78
N LYS A 70 2.23 -78.76 32.48
CA LYS A 70 2.10 -77.39 32.00
C LYS A 70 3.27 -77.01 31.07
N PRO A 71 3.08 -76.07 30.13
CA PRO A 71 4.14 -75.57 29.26
C PRO A 71 5.34 -75.04 30.06
N ASN A 72 6.52 -75.10 29.43
CA ASN A 72 7.78 -74.52 29.94
C ASN A 72 8.20 -75.01 31.33
N GLY A 73 7.75 -76.19 31.77
CA GLY A 73 8.07 -76.75 33.09
C GLY A 73 7.41 -76.01 34.26
N THR A 74 6.36 -75.22 34.02
CA THR A 74 5.72 -74.35 35.03
C THR A 74 4.89 -75.10 36.09
N GLY A 75 4.71 -76.41 35.94
CA GLY A 75 4.06 -77.28 36.93
C GLY A 75 3.44 -78.53 36.32
N SER A 76 2.79 -79.33 37.16
CA SER A 76 1.90 -80.41 36.71
C SER A 76 0.84 -80.73 37.76
N ALA A 77 -0.25 -81.34 37.31
CA ALA A 77 -1.42 -81.68 38.13
C ALA A 77 -1.86 -83.13 37.88
N LEU A 78 -2.18 -83.83 38.96
CA LEU A 78 -2.53 -85.24 38.97
C LEU A 78 -3.98 -85.46 39.42
N ALA A 79 -4.72 -86.34 38.73
CA ALA A 79 -6.04 -86.80 39.17
C ALA A 79 -6.18 -88.32 39.02
N THR A 80 -6.49 -89.01 40.12
CA THR A 80 -6.78 -90.45 40.10
C THR A 80 -8.29 -90.66 39.94
N LYS A 81 -8.69 -91.53 39.02
CA LYS A 81 -10.09 -91.86 38.74
C LYS A 81 -10.26 -93.36 38.51
N VAL A 82 -11.49 -93.85 38.65
CA VAL A 82 -11.86 -95.25 38.41
C VAL A 82 -12.86 -95.31 37.27
N ILE A 83 -12.63 -96.22 36.31
CA ILE A 83 -13.53 -96.53 35.21
C ILE A 83 -14.00 -97.97 35.39
N THR A 84 -15.31 -98.17 35.51
CA THR A 84 -15.89 -99.51 35.55
C THR A 84 -16.30 -99.93 34.14
N THR A 85 -15.81 -101.05 33.66
CA THR A 85 -16.24 -101.65 32.39
C THR A 85 -17.62 -102.31 32.54
N ASN A 86 -18.35 -102.42 31.44
CA ASN A 86 -19.65 -103.11 31.38
C ASN A 86 -19.50 -104.60 31.03
N ASN A 87 -20.63 -105.29 30.80
CA ASN A 87 -20.70 -106.67 30.33
C ASN A 87 -20.02 -106.91 28.97
N ALA A 88 -19.65 -105.88 28.21
CA ALA A 88 -18.90 -105.99 26.94
C ALA A 88 -17.42 -105.59 27.09
N GLY A 89 -16.92 -105.39 28.32
CA GLY A 89 -15.52 -104.97 28.55
C GLY A 89 -15.24 -103.52 28.17
N ALA A 90 -16.28 -102.70 27.98
CA ALA A 90 -16.18 -101.31 27.57
C ALA A 90 -16.53 -100.35 28.73
N GLY A 91 -15.79 -99.26 28.87
CA GLY A 91 -16.01 -98.24 29.90
C GLY A 91 -15.67 -96.84 29.38
N SER A 92 -16.19 -95.81 30.03
CA SER A 92 -15.92 -94.41 29.68
C SER A 92 -15.94 -93.53 30.92
N LEU A 93 -15.11 -92.49 30.92
CA LEU A 93 -15.04 -91.47 31.95
C LEU A 93 -14.72 -90.13 31.30
N SER A 94 -15.46 -89.09 31.71
CA SER A 94 -15.13 -87.70 31.41
C SER A 94 -14.64 -86.98 32.67
N LEU A 95 -13.61 -86.16 32.52
CA LEU A 95 -12.97 -85.38 33.57
C LEU A 95 -12.67 -83.97 33.03
N ASN A 96 -13.10 -82.93 33.74
CA ASN A 96 -12.76 -81.56 33.38
C ASN A 96 -11.39 -81.15 33.96
N TYR A 97 -10.69 -80.24 33.29
CA TYR A 97 -9.44 -79.64 33.76
C TYR A 97 -9.46 -78.12 33.47
N PRO A 98 -9.14 -77.26 34.45
CA PRO A 98 -8.95 -77.57 35.87
C PRO A 98 -10.27 -77.99 36.55
N ASP A 99 -10.16 -78.83 37.58
CA ASP A 99 -11.28 -79.31 38.42
C ASP A 99 -10.74 -79.63 39.82
N PRO A 100 -11.54 -79.50 40.92
CA PRO A 100 -11.09 -79.76 42.29
C PRO A 100 -10.54 -81.18 42.57
N SER A 101 -10.77 -82.15 41.69
CA SER A 101 -10.21 -83.50 41.81
C SER A 101 -8.78 -83.65 41.27
N PHE A 102 -8.19 -82.58 40.72
CA PHE A 102 -6.76 -82.50 40.46
C PHE A 102 -5.99 -81.95 41.66
N THR A 103 -4.90 -82.61 42.01
CA THR A 103 -3.90 -82.14 42.99
C THR A 103 -2.65 -81.67 42.24
N SER A 104 -2.15 -80.48 42.55
CA SER A 104 -0.87 -80.00 42.00
C SER A 104 0.29 -80.85 42.51
N LEU A 105 1.08 -81.42 41.61
CA LEU A 105 2.34 -82.10 41.95
C LEU A 105 3.46 -81.06 42.16
N ASN A 106 3.50 -80.03 41.32
CA ASN A 106 4.34 -78.85 41.45
C ASN A 106 3.61 -77.64 40.82
N GLY A 107 3.83 -76.44 41.38
CA GLY A 107 3.07 -75.24 41.01
C GLY A 107 1.66 -75.28 41.62
N THR A 108 0.66 -74.69 40.94
CA THR A 108 -0.75 -74.79 41.31
C THR A 108 -1.57 -75.38 40.17
N VAL A 109 -2.75 -75.92 40.45
CA VAL A 109 -3.65 -76.42 39.40
C VAL A 109 -4.17 -75.25 38.54
N ALA A 110 -4.59 -74.16 39.18
CA ALA A 110 -5.32 -73.05 38.55
C ALA A 110 -4.47 -71.88 38.00
N THR A 111 -3.14 -71.97 37.94
CA THR A 111 -2.33 -70.99 37.18
C THR A 111 -2.39 -71.29 35.69
N ASP A 112 -3.32 -70.64 34.99
CA ASP A 112 -3.39 -70.70 33.54
C ASP A 112 -2.19 -69.96 32.94
N VAL A 113 -1.28 -70.71 32.31
CA VAL A 113 -0.15 -70.16 31.55
C VAL A 113 -0.39 -70.45 30.07
N GLY A 114 -0.15 -69.48 29.19
CA GLY A 114 -0.25 -69.70 27.75
C GLY A 114 0.81 -70.68 27.24
N GLY A 115 0.41 -71.65 26.42
CA GLY A 115 1.29 -72.65 25.80
C GLY A 115 0.60 -73.99 25.52
N VAL A 116 1.40 -74.99 25.17
CA VAL A 116 0.95 -76.37 24.94
C VAL A 116 1.04 -77.16 26.25
N TYR A 117 -0.03 -77.87 26.58
CA TYR A 117 -0.14 -78.74 27.75
C TYR A 117 -0.12 -80.20 27.29
N ASP A 118 0.70 -81.02 27.92
CA ASP A 118 0.74 -82.46 27.70
C ASP A 118 -0.17 -83.17 28.72
N VAL A 119 -0.97 -84.12 28.24
CA VAL A 119 -1.84 -84.96 29.07
C VAL A 119 -1.37 -86.40 28.92
N TYR A 120 -0.91 -87.00 30.02
CA TYR A 120 -0.56 -88.42 30.10
C TYR A 120 -1.60 -89.15 30.94
N VAL A 121 -1.95 -90.37 30.52
CA VAL A 121 -2.90 -91.23 31.24
C VAL A 121 -2.22 -92.56 31.53
N ASN A 122 -2.08 -92.89 32.81
CA ASN A 122 -1.42 -94.11 33.27
C ASN A 122 -2.42 -95.06 33.95
N GLN A 123 -2.44 -96.35 33.60
CA GLN A 123 -3.23 -97.35 34.34
C GLN A 123 -2.43 -97.85 35.55
N THR A 124 -3.00 -97.74 36.74
CA THR A 124 -2.37 -98.15 38.01
C THR A 124 -2.97 -99.43 38.61
N SER A 125 -4.20 -99.80 38.23
CA SER A 125 -4.92 -101.02 38.65
C SER A 125 -5.92 -101.42 37.54
N PRO A 126 -6.22 -102.72 37.30
CA PRO A 126 -5.87 -103.92 38.08
C PRO A 126 -4.40 -104.33 38.01
N THR A 127 -3.71 -103.97 36.92
CA THR A 127 -2.25 -104.14 36.78
C THR A 127 -1.65 -102.76 36.50
N ASN A 128 -0.53 -102.42 37.12
CA ASN A 128 0.20 -101.20 36.74
C ASN A 128 0.97 -101.46 35.43
N ILE A 129 0.52 -100.83 34.34
CA ILE A 129 1.14 -100.95 33.01
C ILE A 129 1.71 -99.62 32.51
N GLY A 130 1.83 -98.61 33.38
CA GLY A 130 2.34 -97.30 33.02
C GLY A 130 1.39 -96.53 32.10
N GLN A 131 1.95 -95.73 31.19
CA GLN A 131 1.21 -94.88 30.27
C GLN A 131 0.44 -95.71 29.24
N VAL A 132 -0.89 -95.54 29.22
CA VAL A 132 -1.80 -96.18 28.26
C VAL A 132 -2.25 -95.24 27.14
N GLN A 133 -2.18 -93.92 27.36
CA GLN A 133 -2.51 -92.93 26.34
C GLN A 133 -1.89 -91.57 26.65
N SER A 134 -1.73 -90.72 25.63
CA SER A 134 -1.36 -89.31 25.77
C SER A 134 -2.09 -88.41 24.77
N GLY A 135 -2.20 -87.13 25.08
CA GLY A 135 -2.73 -86.11 24.18
C GLY A 135 -2.17 -84.72 24.53
N GLN A 136 -2.50 -83.73 23.71
CA GLN A 136 -2.09 -82.34 23.94
C GLN A 136 -3.27 -81.38 23.71
N PHE A 137 -3.24 -80.23 24.39
CA PHE A 137 -4.09 -79.08 24.08
C PHE A 137 -3.30 -77.77 24.19
N THR A 138 -3.81 -76.69 23.59
CA THR A 138 -3.14 -75.38 23.58
C THR A 138 -4.02 -74.34 24.25
N VAL A 139 -3.43 -73.58 25.18
CA VAL A 139 -4.07 -72.43 25.82
C VAL A 139 -3.37 -71.16 25.34
N SER A 140 -4.15 -70.18 24.88
CA SER A 140 -3.70 -68.88 24.41
C SER A 140 -3.96 -67.81 25.46
N SER A 141 -2.92 -67.02 25.78
CA SER A 141 -3.02 -65.81 26.61
C SER A 141 -3.23 -64.54 25.79
N LYS A 142 -3.74 -64.67 24.55
CA LYS A 142 -3.88 -63.56 23.60
C LYS A 142 -5.32 -63.12 23.43
N LEU A 143 -5.57 -61.82 23.64
CA LEU A 143 -6.78 -61.14 23.19
C LEU A 143 -6.60 -60.66 21.75
N THR A 144 -7.64 -60.82 20.94
CA THR A 144 -7.78 -60.16 19.64
C THR A 144 -8.33 -58.77 19.89
N VAL A 145 -7.58 -57.74 19.54
CA VAL A 145 -7.98 -56.33 19.67
C VAL A 145 -8.05 -55.72 18.28
N VAL A 146 -9.23 -55.26 17.86
CA VAL A 146 -9.43 -54.64 16.55
C VAL A 146 -9.90 -53.20 16.74
N LEU A 147 -9.02 -52.26 16.38
CA LEU A 147 -9.34 -50.83 16.34
C LEU A 147 -10.28 -50.56 15.15
N SER A 148 -11.53 -50.21 15.43
CA SER A 148 -12.60 -50.03 14.43
C SER A 148 -12.84 -48.56 14.07
N GLN A 149 -12.54 -47.64 14.99
CA GLN A 149 -12.50 -46.19 14.74
C GLN A 149 -11.37 -45.55 15.56
N PRO A 150 -10.66 -44.52 15.04
CA PRO A 150 -10.82 -43.92 13.72
C PRO A 150 -10.25 -44.82 12.60
N VAL A 151 -10.47 -44.43 11.34
CA VAL A 151 -9.89 -45.12 10.18
C VAL A 151 -8.51 -44.55 9.83
N GLY A 152 -7.66 -45.34 9.18
CA GLY A 152 -6.35 -44.89 8.72
C GLY A 152 -6.45 -43.68 7.78
N GLY A 153 -5.65 -42.64 8.04
CA GLY A 153 -5.65 -41.40 7.27
C GLY A 153 -6.67 -40.36 7.74
N THR A 154 -7.43 -40.60 8.83
CA THR A 154 -8.27 -39.56 9.44
C THR A 154 -7.43 -38.33 9.79
N ILE A 155 -7.92 -37.15 9.43
CA ILE A 155 -7.36 -35.85 9.83
C ILE A 155 -8.28 -35.27 10.91
N VAL A 156 -7.68 -34.84 12.02
CA VAL A 156 -8.38 -34.24 13.16
C VAL A 156 -7.70 -32.93 13.54
N GLN A 157 -8.47 -31.87 13.81
CA GLN A 157 -7.92 -30.63 14.36
C GLN A 157 -7.90 -30.67 15.89
N ARG A 158 -7.00 -29.91 16.50
CA ARG A 158 -7.05 -29.68 17.96
C ARG A 158 -8.41 -29.12 18.39
N LEU A 159 -8.85 -29.42 19.60
CA LEU A 159 -10.19 -29.19 20.16
C LEU A 159 -11.34 -29.92 19.46
N GLN A 160 -11.09 -30.66 18.36
CA GLN A 160 -12.07 -31.56 17.76
C GLN A 160 -12.13 -32.88 18.55
N ASN A 161 -13.32 -33.47 18.60
CA ASN A 161 -13.55 -34.78 19.18
C ASN A 161 -13.30 -35.88 18.14
N ILE A 162 -12.64 -36.96 18.57
CA ILE A 162 -12.40 -38.18 17.79
C ILE A 162 -12.80 -39.40 18.61
N VAL A 163 -13.64 -40.24 18.02
CA VAL A 163 -14.08 -41.49 18.65
C VAL A 163 -13.01 -42.55 18.43
N ILE A 164 -12.47 -43.08 19.52
CA ILE A 164 -11.60 -44.25 19.52
C ILE A 164 -12.47 -45.43 19.96
N SER A 165 -12.70 -46.39 19.07
CA SER A 165 -13.50 -47.58 19.33
C SER A 165 -12.72 -48.83 18.95
N ALA A 166 -12.72 -49.84 19.81
CA ALA A 166 -12.10 -51.13 19.53
C ALA A 166 -12.98 -52.28 20.01
N THR A 167 -12.95 -53.39 19.27
CA THR A 167 -13.49 -54.66 19.77
C THR A 167 -12.38 -55.49 20.41
N VAL A 168 -12.72 -56.19 21.49
CA VAL A 168 -11.84 -57.08 22.24
C VAL A 168 -12.53 -58.43 22.39
N SER A 169 -11.85 -59.49 21.93
CA SER A 169 -12.34 -60.86 22.06
C SER A 169 -11.22 -61.83 22.41
N ALA A 170 -11.56 -62.80 23.24
CA ALA A 170 -10.78 -64.01 23.44
C ALA A 170 -11.25 -65.09 22.43
N LEU A 171 -10.59 -66.26 22.40
CA LEU A 171 -11.00 -67.37 21.52
C LEU A 171 -12.40 -67.93 21.88
N SER A 172 -12.82 -67.72 23.11
CA SER A 172 -14.14 -68.06 23.66
C SER A 172 -15.26 -67.07 23.31
N GLY A 173 -14.94 -65.89 22.76
CA GLY A 173 -15.93 -64.86 22.40
C GLY A 173 -15.57 -63.44 22.87
N PRO A 174 -16.55 -62.52 22.90
CA PRO A 174 -16.37 -61.14 23.34
C PRO A 174 -15.85 -61.07 24.79
N ASP A 175 -14.79 -60.30 25.04
CA ASP A 175 -14.29 -60.07 26.39
C ASP A 175 -14.99 -58.86 27.01
N ASN A 176 -15.58 -59.06 28.20
CA ASN A 176 -16.31 -58.01 28.93
C ASN A 176 -15.59 -57.57 30.22
N GLY A 177 -14.47 -58.23 30.57
CA GLY A 177 -13.68 -57.95 31.77
C GLY A 177 -12.38 -57.21 31.48
N ALA A 178 -11.97 -57.12 30.21
CA ALA A 178 -10.76 -56.44 29.80
C ALA A 178 -10.74 -54.95 30.17
N ILE A 179 -9.60 -54.51 30.70
CA ILE A 179 -9.23 -53.11 30.83
C ILE A 179 -8.55 -52.70 29.52
N VAL A 180 -9.04 -51.63 28.89
CA VAL A 180 -8.67 -51.26 27.51
C VAL A 180 -8.15 -49.83 27.46
N TYR A 181 -6.92 -49.65 26.95
CA TYR A 181 -6.26 -48.35 26.85
C TYR A 181 -5.86 -48.00 25.42
N ALA A 182 -6.01 -46.73 25.04
CA ALA A 182 -5.40 -46.13 23.85
C ALA A 182 -4.34 -45.09 24.25
N ASN A 183 -3.35 -44.84 23.39
CA ASN A 183 -2.39 -43.75 23.60
C ASN A 183 -2.92 -42.39 23.10
N THR A 184 -2.62 -41.29 23.78
CA THR A 184 -2.89 -39.92 23.29
C THR A 184 -1.81 -39.47 22.27
N PRO A 185 -2.01 -38.36 21.54
CA PRO A 185 -0.95 -37.75 20.73
C PRO A 185 0.29 -37.36 21.56
N GLY A 186 0.09 -36.89 22.79
CA GLY A 186 1.14 -36.60 23.77
C GLY A 186 1.73 -37.80 24.52
N ASN A 187 1.55 -39.04 24.03
CA ASN A 187 2.01 -40.30 24.68
C ASN A 187 1.40 -40.60 26.07
N GLY A 188 0.29 -39.95 26.44
CA GLY A 188 -0.53 -40.33 27.59
C GLY A 188 -1.38 -41.57 27.31
N GLN A 189 -2.22 -41.97 28.28
CA GLN A 189 -3.14 -43.10 28.15
C GLN A 189 -4.60 -42.67 28.38
N ILE A 190 -5.51 -43.25 27.60
CA ILE A 190 -6.96 -43.04 27.67
C ILE A 190 -7.60 -44.39 28.00
N LEU A 191 -8.41 -44.48 29.04
CA LEU A 191 -9.23 -45.65 29.33
C LEU A 191 -10.48 -45.64 28.42
N LEU A 192 -10.67 -46.71 27.64
CA LEU A 192 -11.89 -46.91 26.86
C LEU A 192 -12.92 -47.64 27.72
N LEU A 193 -14.16 -47.15 27.69
CA LEU A 193 -15.26 -47.73 28.46
C LEU A 193 -16.00 -48.75 27.62
N GLN A 194 -16.45 -49.84 28.24
CA GLN A 194 -17.28 -50.82 27.55
C GLN A 194 -18.63 -50.22 27.17
N THR A 195 -19.03 -50.35 25.90
CA THR A 195 -20.31 -49.85 25.36
C THR A 195 -21.26 -50.96 24.96
N SER A 196 -20.74 -52.13 24.58
CA SER A 196 -21.49 -53.37 24.35
C SER A 196 -20.57 -54.59 24.57
N PRO A 197 -21.07 -55.84 24.55
CA PRO A 197 -20.24 -57.02 24.76
C PRO A 197 -19.01 -57.05 23.82
N GLY A 198 -17.80 -57.11 24.39
CA GLY A 198 -16.54 -57.01 23.64
C GLY A 198 -16.31 -55.74 22.84
N SER A 199 -17.02 -54.63 23.11
CA SER A 199 -16.84 -53.35 22.41
C SER A 199 -16.57 -52.23 23.40
N TYR A 200 -15.48 -51.50 23.16
CA TYR A 200 -14.95 -50.46 24.02
C TYR A 200 -14.78 -49.17 23.24
N SER A 201 -15.18 -48.04 23.82
CA SER A 201 -15.13 -46.74 23.15
C SER A 201 -14.80 -45.59 24.10
N TYR A 202 -14.16 -44.56 23.56
CA TYR A 202 -13.99 -43.27 24.21
C TYR A 202 -14.03 -42.15 23.17
N ASN A 203 -14.72 -41.04 23.49
CA ASN A 203 -14.74 -39.86 22.65
C ASN A 203 -13.68 -38.87 23.14
N TYR A 204 -12.49 -38.92 22.52
CA TYR A 204 -11.34 -38.12 22.93
C TYR A 204 -11.39 -36.72 22.31
N GLN A 205 -11.34 -35.67 23.12
CA GLN A 205 -11.09 -34.33 22.62
C GLN A 205 -9.58 -34.11 22.50
N VAL A 206 -9.09 -33.84 21.28
CA VAL A 206 -7.68 -33.50 21.06
C VAL A 206 -7.39 -32.17 21.77
N SER A 207 -6.36 -32.12 22.61
CA SER A 207 -5.99 -30.93 23.38
C SER A 207 -5.46 -29.82 22.47
N SER A 208 -5.64 -28.55 22.84
CA SER A 208 -4.95 -27.42 22.17
C SER A 208 -3.42 -27.54 22.24
N ALA A 209 -2.91 -28.24 23.25
CA ALA A 209 -1.48 -28.47 23.48
C ALA A 209 -0.94 -29.79 22.89
N ASP A 210 -1.79 -30.67 22.35
CA ASP A 210 -1.32 -31.93 21.73
C ASP A 210 -0.40 -31.64 20.53
N PRO A 211 0.66 -32.44 20.30
CA PRO A 211 1.54 -32.25 19.16
C PRO A 211 0.80 -32.43 17.83
N THR A 212 1.08 -31.57 16.86
CA THR A 212 0.63 -31.72 15.47
C THR A 212 1.53 -32.68 14.70
N GLY A 213 0.97 -33.35 13.68
CA GLY A 213 1.66 -34.35 12.88
C GLY A 213 0.98 -35.72 12.95
N THR A 214 1.72 -36.78 12.67
CA THR A 214 1.19 -38.15 12.70
C THR A 214 1.11 -38.69 14.12
N TRP A 215 -0.11 -38.96 14.57
CA TRP A 215 -0.42 -39.73 15.78
C TRP A 215 -0.73 -41.17 15.39
N ILE A 216 0.04 -42.11 15.92
CA ILE A 216 -0.15 -43.54 15.70
C ILE A 216 -0.95 -44.09 16.89
N ILE A 217 -2.20 -44.48 16.65
CA ILE A 217 -3.08 -45.06 17.68
C ILE A 217 -2.86 -46.56 17.77
N ILE A 218 -2.60 -47.04 18.98
CA ILE A 218 -2.53 -48.46 19.34
C ILE A 218 -3.42 -48.67 20.56
N VAL A 219 -4.44 -49.53 20.43
CA VAL A 219 -5.26 -49.96 21.56
C VAL A 219 -4.64 -51.22 22.18
N GLN A 220 -4.58 -51.27 23.50
CA GLN A 220 -4.04 -52.38 24.28
C GLN A 220 -5.11 -52.83 25.26
N ALA A 221 -5.29 -54.15 25.40
CA ALA A 221 -6.29 -54.74 26.29
C ALA A 221 -5.63 -55.79 27.19
N SER A 222 -6.09 -55.88 28.44
CA SER A 222 -5.71 -56.93 29.39
C SER A 222 -6.87 -57.26 30.33
N ASP A 223 -7.18 -58.54 30.51
CA ASP A 223 -8.19 -58.99 31.48
C ASP A 223 -7.58 -59.31 32.87
N SER A 224 -8.42 -59.76 33.80
CA SER A 224 -8.02 -60.15 35.16
C SER A 224 -7.43 -61.56 35.28
N ILE A 225 -7.45 -62.35 34.20
CA ILE A 225 -7.00 -63.75 34.15
C ILE A 225 -5.59 -63.85 33.51
N GLY A 226 -5.15 -62.80 32.82
CA GLY A 226 -3.83 -62.67 32.20
C GLY A 226 -3.83 -62.71 30.67
N ASN A 227 -5.02 -62.73 30.03
CA ASN A 227 -5.12 -62.58 28.59
C ASN A 227 -4.80 -61.12 28.22
N SER A 228 -3.98 -60.90 27.19
CA SER A 228 -3.64 -59.55 26.74
C SER A 228 -3.46 -59.45 25.22
N GLY A 229 -3.66 -58.26 24.67
CA GLY A 229 -3.59 -58.03 23.23
C GLY A 229 -3.33 -56.57 22.87
N LYS A 230 -2.91 -56.34 21.62
CA LYS A 230 -2.74 -55.00 21.04
C LYS A 230 -3.32 -54.96 19.63
N SER A 231 -3.91 -53.83 19.25
CA SER A 231 -4.39 -53.61 17.89
C SER A 231 -3.23 -53.46 16.91
N THR A 232 -3.53 -53.62 15.62
CA THR A 232 -2.70 -53.02 14.57
C THR A 232 -2.67 -51.49 14.76
N PRO A 233 -1.54 -50.81 14.45
CA PRO A 233 -1.47 -49.36 14.55
C PRO A 233 -2.33 -48.67 13.47
N VAL A 234 -3.00 -47.57 13.85
CA VAL A 234 -3.76 -46.72 12.92
C VAL A 234 -3.19 -45.30 12.92
N ASN A 235 -2.84 -44.80 11.74
CA ASN A 235 -2.28 -43.46 11.58
C ASN A 235 -3.40 -42.41 11.45
N VAL A 236 -3.37 -41.41 12.33
CA VAL A 236 -4.21 -40.21 12.32
C VAL A 236 -3.30 -38.98 12.18
N THR A 237 -3.75 -37.94 11.49
CA THR A 237 -3.00 -36.68 11.39
C THR A 237 -3.66 -35.62 12.27
N VAL A 238 -2.95 -35.16 13.30
CA VAL A 238 -3.36 -34.04 14.13
C VAL A 238 -2.90 -32.73 13.46
N THR A 239 -3.84 -31.84 13.16
CA THR A 239 -3.57 -30.52 12.59
C THR A 239 -3.91 -29.40 13.57
N LYS A 240 -3.35 -28.21 13.34
CA LYS A 240 -3.68 -27.03 14.15
C LYS A 240 -5.17 -26.68 13.99
N ASN A 241 -5.75 -26.08 15.02
CA ASN A 241 -7.03 -25.40 14.92
C ASN A 241 -6.77 -23.95 14.44
N ASP A 242 -7.67 -23.39 13.64
CA ASP A 242 -7.51 -22.04 13.09
C ASP A 242 -8.19 -21.01 13.99
N LEU A 243 -7.48 -19.93 14.31
CA LEU A 243 -8.03 -18.83 15.12
C LEU A 243 -8.79 -17.86 14.23
N ILE A 244 -10.08 -17.64 14.50
CA ILE A 244 -10.96 -16.76 13.73
C ILE A 244 -11.33 -15.55 14.57
N VAL A 245 -11.27 -14.35 13.97
CA VAL A 245 -11.85 -13.13 14.55
C VAL A 245 -13.37 -13.20 14.32
N ASP A 246 -14.11 -13.57 15.37
CA ASP A 246 -15.54 -13.87 15.33
C ASP A 246 -16.40 -12.61 15.31
N SER A 247 -15.93 -11.56 16.00
CA SER A 247 -16.45 -10.19 15.90
C SER A 247 -15.32 -9.19 16.06
N LEU A 248 -15.41 -8.04 15.36
CA LEU A 248 -14.52 -6.88 15.49
C LEU A 248 -15.40 -5.62 15.48
N ILE A 249 -15.28 -4.80 16.52
CA ILE A 249 -16.12 -3.62 16.76
C ILE A 249 -15.23 -2.45 17.19
N THR A 250 -15.52 -1.26 16.68
CA THR A 250 -14.85 -0.01 17.04
C THR A 250 -15.65 0.80 18.04
N TYR A 251 -14.96 1.50 18.94
CA TYR A 251 -15.55 2.30 20.03
C TYR A 251 -14.93 3.68 20.08
N ASN A 252 -15.71 4.67 20.52
CA ASN A 252 -15.23 6.01 20.83
C ASN A 252 -14.70 6.12 22.27
N SER A 253 -14.20 7.30 22.65
CA SER A 253 -13.69 7.62 24.00
C SER A 253 -14.72 7.50 25.11
N GLN A 254 -16.02 7.46 24.79
CA GLN A 254 -17.12 7.26 25.73
C GLN A 254 -17.52 5.77 25.85
N GLY A 255 -16.83 4.85 25.18
CA GLY A 255 -17.14 3.42 25.20
C GLY A 255 -18.39 3.03 24.41
N HIS A 256 -18.88 3.89 23.51
CA HIS A 256 -19.99 3.57 22.61
C HIS A 256 -19.47 2.99 21.28
N PRO A 257 -20.09 1.94 20.71
CA PRO A 257 -19.76 1.46 19.38
C PRO A 257 -19.94 2.56 18.34
N SER A 258 -18.94 2.81 17.50
CA SER A 258 -19.01 3.77 16.41
C SER A 258 -18.13 3.37 15.23
N THR A 259 -18.64 3.59 14.02
CA THR A 259 -17.88 3.49 12.76
C THR A 259 -17.61 4.86 12.13
N SER A 260 -17.88 5.95 12.85
CA SER A 260 -17.64 7.33 12.41
C SER A 260 -16.95 8.13 13.53
N PHE A 261 -15.91 8.86 13.17
CA PHE A 261 -15.03 9.58 14.09
C PHE A 261 -14.66 10.95 13.52
N SER A 262 -14.47 11.94 14.38
CA SER A 262 -14.03 13.29 14.03
C SER A 262 -12.66 13.60 14.64
N VAL A 263 -12.05 14.69 14.20
CA VAL A 263 -10.81 15.22 14.82
C VAL A 263 -11.03 15.45 16.33
N GLY A 264 -10.17 14.87 17.15
CA GLY A 264 -10.27 14.88 18.61
C GLY A 264 -10.88 13.61 19.23
N ASP A 265 -11.56 12.77 18.44
CA ASP A 265 -12.01 11.45 18.91
C ASP A 265 -10.82 10.50 19.09
N THR A 266 -11.05 9.42 19.84
CA THR A 266 -10.08 8.33 19.97
C THR A 266 -10.75 7.01 19.60
N ILE A 267 -10.14 6.29 18.66
CA ILE A 267 -10.63 5.01 18.13
C ILE A 267 -10.07 3.87 18.96
N TYR A 268 -10.95 3.10 19.59
CA TYR A 268 -10.61 1.85 20.27
C TYR A 268 -11.18 0.67 19.47
N ALA A 269 -10.57 -0.51 19.58
CA ALA A 269 -11.10 -1.75 19.01
C ALA A 269 -11.35 -2.78 20.11
N SER A 270 -12.49 -3.48 19.98
CA SER A 270 -12.78 -4.71 20.72
C SER A 270 -13.05 -5.84 19.74
N PHE A 271 -12.57 -7.05 20.03
CA PHE A 271 -12.83 -8.22 19.19
C PHE A 271 -12.83 -9.52 19.99
N VAL A 272 -13.48 -10.54 19.45
CA VAL A 272 -13.50 -11.88 20.04
C VAL A 272 -12.78 -12.84 19.11
N ILE A 273 -11.85 -13.63 19.64
CA ILE A 273 -11.18 -14.72 18.91
C ILE A 273 -11.84 -16.04 19.31
N ARG A 274 -12.31 -16.80 18.31
CA ARG A 274 -12.87 -18.13 18.48
C ARG A 274 -12.04 -19.14 17.70
N TYR A 275 -11.94 -20.36 18.22
CA TYR A 275 -11.38 -21.48 17.46
C TYR A 275 -12.35 -21.91 16.34
N SER A 276 -11.82 -22.33 15.19
CA SER A 276 -12.63 -22.78 14.05
C SER A 276 -13.45 -24.02 14.40
N TYR A 277 -12.86 -24.94 15.18
CA TYR A 277 -13.54 -26.11 15.75
C TYR A 277 -13.70 -26.02 17.28
N GLY A 278 -14.81 -26.56 17.77
CA GLY A 278 -15.21 -26.56 19.18
C GLY A 278 -16.16 -25.42 19.51
N THR A 279 -17.45 -25.74 19.65
CA THR A 279 -18.50 -24.76 19.95
C THR A 279 -18.22 -24.03 21.26
N ASN A 280 -18.29 -22.71 21.26
CA ASN A 280 -17.98 -21.83 22.40
C ASN A 280 -16.54 -21.88 22.94
N ASN A 281 -15.58 -22.46 22.20
CA ASN A 281 -14.16 -22.31 22.54
C ASN A 281 -13.65 -20.94 22.06
N TYR A 282 -13.47 -20.02 23.01
CA TYR A 282 -12.91 -18.69 22.78
C TYR A 282 -11.51 -18.58 23.39
N LEU A 283 -10.66 -17.75 22.78
CA LEU A 283 -9.31 -17.52 23.29
C LEU A 283 -9.36 -16.53 24.47
N GLY A 284 -8.96 -17.00 25.66
CA GLY A 284 -9.07 -16.27 26.93
C GLY A 284 -7.81 -15.54 27.39
N SER A 285 -6.77 -15.43 26.55
CA SER A 285 -5.48 -14.86 26.94
C SER A 285 -4.66 -14.41 25.72
N GLY A 286 -3.58 -13.67 25.98
CA GLY A 286 -2.67 -13.16 24.96
C GLY A 286 -2.76 -11.65 24.73
N GLN A 287 -1.90 -11.15 23.86
CA GLN A 287 -1.91 -9.77 23.37
C GLN A 287 -1.70 -9.77 21.85
N TYR A 288 -2.49 -8.97 21.13
CA TYR A 288 -2.49 -8.95 19.67
C TYR A 288 -2.51 -7.53 19.12
N ALA A 289 -1.78 -7.32 18.02
CA ALA A 289 -1.72 -6.03 17.35
C ALA A 289 -2.96 -5.83 16.45
N VAL A 290 -3.61 -4.67 16.62
CA VAL A 290 -4.67 -4.16 15.74
C VAL A 290 -4.10 -2.99 14.93
N GLN A 291 -4.12 -3.12 13.62
CA GLN A 291 -3.57 -2.14 12.70
C GLN A 291 -4.63 -1.13 12.31
N VAL A 292 -4.32 0.16 12.46
CA VAL A 292 -5.12 1.27 11.93
C VAL A 292 -4.50 1.70 10.61
N ARG A 293 -5.31 1.73 9.55
CA ARG A 293 -4.89 2.07 8.18
C ARG A 293 -5.68 3.26 7.66
N ASN A 294 -4.94 4.20 7.07
CA ASN A 294 -5.49 5.39 6.43
C ASN A 294 -6.14 5.04 5.06
N PRO A 295 -6.73 6.01 4.32
CA PRO A 295 -7.40 5.74 3.05
C PRO A 295 -6.48 5.27 1.91
N SER A 296 -5.15 5.42 2.03
CA SER A 296 -4.17 4.83 1.10
C SER A 296 -3.79 3.38 1.47
N GLY A 297 -4.39 2.81 2.50
CA GLY A 297 -4.10 1.45 3.01
C GLY A 297 -2.82 1.36 3.86
N THR A 298 -2.15 2.48 4.10
CA THR A 298 -0.91 2.58 4.88
C THR A 298 -1.22 2.41 6.36
N VAL A 299 -0.50 1.53 7.06
CA VAL A 299 -0.61 1.39 8.52
C VAL A 299 -0.04 2.64 9.17
N VAL A 300 -0.85 3.36 9.93
CA VAL A 300 -0.45 4.56 10.67
C VAL A 300 -0.33 4.33 12.17
N ALA A 301 -0.95 3.26 12.71
CA ALA A 301 -0.74 2.82 14.08
C ALA A 301 -0.92 1.30 14.24
N ASN A 302 -0.20 0.73 15.20
CA ASN A 302 -0.41 -0.62 15.72
C ASN A 302 -0.84 -0.49 17.18
N LEU A 303 -2.12 -0.70 17.47
CA LEU A 303 -2.68 -0.70 18.82
C LEU A 303 -2.51 -2.08 19.44
N THR A 304 -2.13 -2.17 20.71
CA THR A 304 -2.05 -3.46 21.42
C THR A 304 -3.37 -3.74 22.12
N ALA A 305 -4.02 -4.84 21.75
CA ALA A 305 -5.20 -5.35 22.44
C ALA A 305 -4.83 -6.49 23.39
N ALA A 306 -5.34 -6.44 24.61
CA ALA A 306 -5.18 -7.48 25.63
C ALA A 306 -6.54 -8.08 25.98
N TYR A 307 -6.56 -9.30 26.53
CA TYR A 307 -7.80 -9.93 26.96
C TYR A 307 -8.43 -9.19 28.16
N ASP A 308 -9.72 -8.89 28.02
CA ASP A 308 -10.58 -8.23 28.99
C ASP A 308 -11.68 -9.20 29.44
N SER A 309 -11.60 -9.64 30.70
CA SER A 309 -12.53 -10.61 31.28
C SER A 309 -13.94 -10.09 31.47
N PHE A 310 -14.15 -8.77 31.59
CA PHE A 310 -15.47 -8.17 31.67
C PHE A 310 -16.17 -8.16 30.31
N ARG A 311 -15.40 -7.90 29.24
CA ARG A 311 -15.89 -7.92 27.85
C ARG A 311 -15.90 -9.32 27.23
N ARG A 312 -15.26 -10.31 27.85
CA ARG A 312 -15.05 -11.68 27.32
C ARG A 312 -14.40 -11.68 25.92
N GLY A 313 -13.45 -10.77 25.72
CA GLY A 313 -12.80 -10.55 24.43
C GLY A 313 -11.56 -9.69 24.60
N PHE A 314 -10.94 -9.30 23.49
CA PHE A 314 -9.73 -8.47 23.47
C PHE A 314 -10.11 -7.01 23.25
N TYR A 315 -9.47 -6.11 23.99
CA TYR A 315 -9.71 -4.67 23.91
C TYR A 315 -8.39 -3.90 23.84
N THR A 316 -8.30 -2.90 22.96
CA THR A 316 -7.15 -1.99 22.88
C THR A 316 -7.16 -1.04 24.07
N GLY A 317 -6.28 -1.23 25.06
CA GLY A 317 -6.21 -0.34 26.23
C GLY A 317 -5.81 1.10 25.87
N THR A 318 -4.99 1.25 24.82
CA THR A 318 -4.65 2.52 24.18
C THR A 318 -5.34 2.60 22.82
N GLY A 319 -6.14 3.64 22.61
CA GLY A 319 -6.79 3.90 21.31
C GLY A 319 -5.94 4.81 20.40
N TYR A 320 -6.36 4.95 19.15
CA TYR A 320 -5.75 5.87 18.19
C TYR A 320 -6.42 7.26 18.25
N PRO A 321 -5.72 8.33 18.67
CA PRO A 321 -6.28 9.68 18.68
C PRO A 321 -6.32 10.25 17.26
N VAL A 322 -7.51 10.63 16.79
CA VAL A 322 -7.70 11.23 15.46
C VAL A 322 -7.23 12.68 15.49
N SER A 323 -6.14 12.97 14.78
CA SER A 323 -5.51 14.29 14.73
C SER A 323 -6.09 15.18 13.62
N ALA A 324 -5.79 16.48 13.67
CA ALA A 324 -6.15 17.42 12.61
C ALA A 324 -5.35 17.21 11.30
N PHE A 325 -4.31 16.39 11.31
CA PHE A 325 -3.46 16.06 10.16
C PHE A 325 -3.86 14.75 9.48
N ASP A 326 -4.76 13.98 10.10
CA ASP A 326 -5.23 12.72 9.54
C ASP A 326 -6.17 12.96 8.35
N PRO A 327 -5.93 12.32 7.19
CA PRO A 327 -6.77 12.50 6.01
C PRO A 327 -8.19 11.97 6.26
N GLY A 328 -9.20 12.78 5.95
CA GLY A 328 -10.60 12.36 6.02
C GLY A 328 -10.94 11.28 4.98
N GLY A 329 -12.03 10.54 5.24
CA GLY A 329 -12.56 9.50 4.36
C GLY A 329 -12.58 8.10 5.01
N THR A 330 -12.61 7.06 4.19
CA THR A 330 -12.68 5.66 4.65
C THR A 330 -11.32 5.15 5.09
N TRP A 331 -11.22 4.83 6.37
CA TRP A 331 -10.10 4.13 7.00
C TRP A 331 -10.48 2.66 7.23
N THR A 332 -9.49 1.81 7.52
CA THR A 332 -9.75 0.45 8.00
C THR A 332 -8.99 0.16 9.28
N ILE A 333 -9.61 -0.59 10.18
CA ILE A 333 -8.97 -1.10 11.39
C ILE A 333 -9.12 -2.61 11.42
N GLY A 334 -8.05 -3.34 11.72
CA GLY A 334 -8.08 -4.80 11.58
C GLY A 334 -6.80 -5.52 11.93
N MET A 335 -6.80 -6.81 11.66
CA MET A 335 -5.74 -7.76 11.98
C MET A 335 -5.24 -8.38 10.68
N SER A 336 -3.92 -8.58 10.57
CA SER A 336 -3.32 -9.21 9.40
C SER A 336 -3.56 -10.72 9.41
N ALA A 337 -3.44 -11.37 8.24
CA ALA A 337 -3.48 -12.82 8.19
C ALA A 337 -2.34 -13.42 9.05
N ASN A 338 -2.65 -14.48 9.79
CA ASN A 338 -1.74 -15.21 10.69
C ASN A 338 -1.09 -14.38 11.81
N SER A 339 -1.63 -13.20 12.17
CA SER A 339 -1.07 -12.35 13.23
C SER A 339 -1.50 -12.72 14.66
N ILE A 340 -2.32 -13.75 14.82
CA ILE A 340 -2.84 -14.27 16.09
C ILE A 340 -2.28 -15.68 16.31
N ASN A 341 -1.80 -15.95 17.52
CA ASN A 341 -1.27 -17.23 17.96
C ASN A 341 -1.67 -17.46 19.44
N ASP A 342 -2.12 -18.66 19.79
CA ASP A 342 -2.49 -19.03 21.17
C ASP A 342 -1.30 -19.47 22.03
N GLY A 343 -0.10 -19.55 21.44
CA GLY A 343 1.12 -20.03 22.10
C GLY A 343 1.37 -21.53 21.98
N PHE A 344 0.37 -22.31 21.55
CA PHE A 344 0.49 -23.75 21.28
C PHE A 344 0.68 -24.06 19.79
N GLY A 345 0.63 -23.05 18.92
CA GLY A 345 0.78 -23.16 17.47
C GLY A 345 -0.55 -23.19 16.71
N ASN A 346 -1.66 -22.91 17.37
CA ASN A 346 -2.92 -22.61 16.69
C ASN A 346 -2.86 -21.13 16.27
N THR A 347 -3.09 -20.85 14.99
CA THR A 347 -2.83 -19.53 14.40
C THR A 347 -3.93 -19.07 13.46
N GLY A 348 -4.04 -17.75 13.28
CA GLY A 348 -4.96 -17.14 12.33
C GLY A 348 -4.99 -15.61 12.45
N PRO A 349 -6.02 -14.92 11.93
CA PRO A 349 -6.99 -15.44 10.97
C PRO A 349 -6.32 -15.84 9.65
N GLY A 350 -6.88 -16.80 8.91
CA GLY A 350 -6.29 -17.25 7.64
C GLY A 350 -6.26 -16.17 6.54
N LEU A 351 -7.13 -15.16 6.65
CA LEU A 351 -7.18 -13.95 5.83
C LEU A 351 -7.22 -12.73 6.75
N SER A 352 -6.78 -11.57 6.27
CA SER A 352 -6.88 -10.33 7.04
C SER A 352 -8.34 -9.96 7.33
N THR A 353 -8.66 -9.66 8.59
CA THR A 353 -9.99 -9.22 9.02
C THR A 353 -9.96 -7.74 9.39
N SER A 354 -10.83 -6.92 8.80
CA SER A 354 -10.87 -5.48 9.08
C SER A 354 -12.27 -4.90 8.94
N VAL A 355 -12.56 -3.88 9.74
CA VAL A 355 -13.80 -3.09 9.68
C VAL A 355 -13.48 -1.71 9.09
N PRO A 356 -14.29 -1.19 8.14
CA PRO A 356 -14.16 0.18 7.66
C PRO A 356 -14.74 1.17 8.67
N LEU A 357 -14.08 2.32 8.82
CA LEU A 357 -14.57 3.46 9.61
C LEU A 357 -14.38 4.77 8.83
N GLN A 358 -15.25 5.75 9.09
CA GLN A 358 -15.18 7.07 8.48
C GLN A 358 -14.47 8.05 9.41
N ILE A 359 -13.51 8.80 8.88
CA ILE A 359 -12.96 9.98 9.56
C ILE A 359 -13.49 11.25 8.90
N ALA A 360 -14.31 11.99 9.66
CA ALA A 360 -14.88 13.27 9.28
C ALA A 360 -13.90 14.41 9.63
N THR A 361 -13.14 14.86 8.64
CA THR A 361 -12.38 16.11 8.73
C THR A 361 -13.28 17.30 8.42
N SER A 362 -13.44 18.23 9.36
CA SER A 362 -14.11 19.50 9.08
C SER A 362 -13.33 20.27 7.99
N PRO A 363 -14.00 20.86 6.97
CA PRO A 363 -13.33 21.69 5.95
C PRO A 363 -12.49 22.84 6.54
N LEU A 364 -12.80 23.26 7.78
CA LEU A 364 -12.07 24.31 8.51
C LEU A 364 -10.66 23.90 8.91
N SER A 365 -10.31 22.60 9.00
CA SER A 365 -8.95 22.15 9.36
C SER A 365 -7.90 22.58 8.33
N TYR A 366 -8.31 22.82 7.08
CA TYR A 366 -7.43 23.30 6.01
C TYR A 366 -7.30 24.83 5.97
N TRP A 367 -8.08 25.59 6.75
CA TRP A 367 -8.05 27.05 6.74
C TRP A 367 -6.66 27.65 7.01
N PRO A 368 -5.82 27.13 7.93
CA PRO A 368 -4.45 27.62 8.12
C PRO A 368 -3.59 27.51 6.84
N PHE A 369 -3.76 26.43 6.06
CA PHE A 369 -3.02 26.20 4.82
C PHE A 369 -3.57 27.03 3.65
N VAL A 370 -4.88 27.24 3.59
CA VAL A 370 -5.52 28.15 2.61
C VAL A 370 -5.07 29.60 2.87
N VAL A 371 -5.08 30.04 4.14
CA VAL A 371 -4.56 31.36 4.53
C VAL A 371 -3.06 31.48 4.23
N ALA A 372 -2.24 30.47 4.57
CA ALA A 372 -0.82 30.46 4.24
C ALA A 372 -0.56 30.51 2.73
N GLY A 373 -1.34 29.78 1.92
CA GLY A 373 -1.27 29.81 0.45
C GLY A 373 -1.65 31.17 -0.13
N ILE A 374 -2.73 31.79 0.37
CA ILE A 374 -3.14 33.15 -0.02
C ILE A 374 -2.07 34.18 0.36
N VAL A 375 -1.50 34.10 1.57
CA VAL A 375 -0.41 34.98 2.03
C VAL A 375 0.88 34.77 1.22
N ALA A 376 1.23 33.53 0.88
CA ALA A 376 2.39 33.23 0.04
C ALA A 376 2.22 33.73 -1.40
N VAL A 377 1.04 33.57 -2.00
CA VAL A 377 0.73 34.08 -3.35
C VAL A 377 0.71 35.61 -3.36
N LEU A 378 0.06 36.26 -2.38
CA LEU A 378 0.06 37.72 -2.26
C LEU A 378 1.47 38.27 -1.98
N GLY A 379 2.23 37.64 -1.08
CA GLY A 379 3.62 37.99 -0.77
C GLY A 379 4.55 37.82 -1.99
N GLY A 380 4.40 36.74 -2.74
CA GLY A 380 5.11 36.50 -4.00
C GLY A 380 4.79 37.56 -5.07
N VAL A 381 3.51 37.84 -5.29
CA VAL A 381 3.06 38.85 -6.27
C VAL A 381 3.51 40.26 -5.90
N VAL A 382 3.53 40.61 -4.61
CA VAL A 382 4.03 41.91 -4.11
C VAL A 382 5.56 42.01 -4.24
N THR A 383 6.27 40.92 -3.99
CA THR A 383 7.75 40.90 -4.06
C THR A 383 8.25 40.96 -5.50
N VAL A 384 7.65 40.17 -6.42
CA VAL A 384 8.02 40.18 -7.85
C VAL A 384 7.76 41.54 -8.50
N LYS A 385 6.67 42.24 -8.15
CA LYS A 385 6.41 43.61 -8.64
C LYS A 385 7.46 44.65 -8.25
N ARG A 386 8.30 44.37 -7.23
CA ARG A 386 9.27 45.35 -6.68
C ARG A 386 10.66 45.27 -7.30
N PHE A 387 10.99 44.17 -7.98
CA PHE A 387 12.35 43.88 -8.47
C PHE A 387 12.48 43.83 -10.00
N ASP A 388 11.41 44.06 -10.76
CA ASP A 388 11.39 43.95 -12.23
C ASP A 388 11.22 45.30 -12.94
N MET A 389 12.01 46.30 -12.51
CA MET A 389 12.29 47.51 -13.29
C MET A 389 13.72 47.45 -13.82
N TYR A 390 13.91 47.71 -15.11
CA TYR A 390 15.22 47.86 -15.75
C TYR A 390 15.33 49.22 -16.45
N LEU A 391 16.56 49.62 -16.76
CA LEU A 391 16.86 50.87 -17.46
C LEU A 391 17.01 50.60 -18.95
N GLU A 392 16.16 51.21 -19.77
CA GLU A 392 16.38 51.34 -21.23
C GLU A 392 17.08 52.66 -21.56
N GLY A 393 17.82 52.67 -22.67
CA GLY A 393 18.48 53.87 -23.18
C GLY A 393 17.51 54.86 -23.82
N PHE A 394 18.06 55.96 -24.33
CA PHE A 394 17.29 57.07 -24.90
C PHE A 394 16.31 56.67 -26.03
N GLN A 395 16.64 55.64 -26.80
CA GLN A 395 15.79 55.04 -27.85
C GLN A 395 14.39 54.62 -27.36
N HIS A 396 14.18 54.47 -26.05
CA HIS A 396 12.84 54.26 -25.50
C HIS A 396 11.91 55.47 -25.71
N LEU A 397 12.44 56.69 -25.86
CA LEU A 397 11.66 57.89 -26.18
C LEU A 397 10.90 57.72 -27.49
N ASP A 398 11.50 57.11 -28.51
CA ASP A 398 10.82 56.80 -29.77
C ASP A 398 9.62 55.87 -29.54
N GLN A 399 9.71 54.89 -28.63
CA GLN A 399 8.58 54.03 -28.29
C GLN A 399 7.42 54.83 -27.66
N LEU A 400 7.71 55.89 -26.92
CA LEU A 400 6.70 56.79 -26.33
C LEU A 400 6.07 57.72 -27.37
N MET A 401 6.85 58.15 -28.38
CA MET A 401 6.44 59.02 -29.48
C MET A 401 5.86 58.29 -30.71
N GLY A 402 5.83 56.96 -30.71
CA GLY A 402 5.41 56.14 -31.85
C GLY A 402 6.41 56.09 -33.01
N GLY A 403 7.70 56.24 -32.72
CA GLY A 403 8.83 56.30 -33.65
C GLY A 403 9.67 57.58 -33.46
N PRO A 404 10.73 57.80 -34.27
CA PRO A 404 11.60 58.99 -34.19
C PRO A 404 10.86 60.30 -34.45
N LEU A 405 11.43 61.43 -34.03
CA LEU A 405 10.78 62.75 -34.19
C LEU A 405 10.32 63.03 -35.64
N PRO A 406 9.04 63.44 -35.86
CA PRO A 406 8.54 63.76 -37.19
C PRO A 406 9.33 64.89 -37.87
N ARG A 407 9.76 64.70 -39.11
CA ARG A 407 10.50 65.72 -39.88
C ARG A 407 9.61 66.93 -40.22
N GLY A 408 10.21 68.12 -40.25
CA GLY A 408 9.50 69.38 -40.49
C GLY A 408 8.52 69.74 -39.38
N SER A 409 8.91 69.53 -38.11
CA SER A 409 8.07 69.75 -36.93
C SER A 409 8.68 70.70 -35.89
N SER A 410 7.85 71.29 -35.04
CA SER A 410 8.22 72.00 -33.82
C SER A 410 7.78 71.22 -32.58
N ILE A 411 8.68 71.14 -31.59
CA ILE A 411 8.55 70.33 -30.37
C ILE A 411 8.75 71.22 -29.15
N LEU A 412 7.78 71.25 -28.23
CA LEU A 412 7.88 71.94 -26.94
C LEU A 412 8.22 70.97 -25.82
N LEU A 413 9.34 71.21 -25.15
CA LEU A 413 9.76 70.54 -23.91
C LEU A 413 9.34 71.40 -22.72
N LEU A 414 8.25 71.03 -22.05
CA LEU A 414 7.66 71.80 -20.96
C LEU A 414 7.82 71.06 -19.63
N GLY A 415 8.14 71.76 -18.54
CA GLY A 415 8.32 71.07 -17.26
C GLY A 415 8.90 71.91 -16.14
N ASP A 416 9.03 71.31 -14.97
CA ASP A 416 9.51 71.99 -13.76
C ASP A 416 10.99 72.41 -13.89
N ALA A 417 11.44 73.35 -13.05
CA ALA A 417 12.86 73.68 -12.96
C ALA A 417 13.66 72.44 -12.48
N GLY A 418 14.79 72.14 -13.14
CA GLY A 418 15.60 70.95 -12.85
C GLY A 418 15.01 69.60 -13.31
N SER A 419 13.92 69.60 -14.09
CA SER A 419 13.27 68.37 -14.56
C SER A 419 14.05 67.63 -15.64
N GLY A 420 14.99 68.29 -16.33
CA GLY A 420 15.86 67.70 -17.35
C GLY A 420 15.68 68.24 -18.78
N LYS A 421 14.88 69.30 -18.98
CA LYS A 421 14.55 69.88 -20.30
C LYS A 421 15.78 70.18 -21.18
N THR A 422 16.73 70.93 -20.64
CA THR A 422 18.02 71.26 -21.27
C THR A 422 18.83 70.03 -21.67
N ILE A 423 18.83 68.99 -20.83
CA ILE A 423 19.58 67.75 -21.12
C ILE A 423 18.87 66.97 -22.23
N LEU A 424 17.53 66.92 -22.23
CA LEU A 424 16.75 66.34 -23.32
C LEU A 424 16.92 67.13 -24.63
N SER A 425 16.92 68.46 -24.61
CA SER A 425 17.14 69.26 -25.82
C SER A 425 18.56 69.09 -26.37
N TYR A 426 19.58 69.00 -25.52
CA TYR A 426 20.97 68.76 -25.91
C TYR A 426 21.17 67.32 -26.42
N GLN A 427 20.48 66.33 -25.85
CA GLN A 427 20.52 64.95 -26.35
C GLN A 427 19.91 64.84 -27.75
N LEU A 428 18.75 65.48 -27.97
CA LEU A 428 18.13 65.56 -29.30
C LEU A 428 18.99 66.36 -30.30
N LEU A 429 19.66 67.42 -29.85
CA LEU A 429 20.64 68.17 -30.66
C LEU A 429 21.81 67.27 -31.09
N HIS A 430 22.34 66.47 -30.17
CA HIS A 430 23.43 65.53 -30.44
C HIS A 430 23.02 64.43 -31.42
N GLU A 431 21.84 63.80 -31.27
CA GLU A 431 21.35 62.80 -32.24
C GLU A 431 21.22 63.36 -33.67
N GLU A 432 20.80 64.63 -33.79
CA GLU A 432 20.66 65.31 -35.07
C GLU A 432 22.03 65.65 -35.68
N LEU A 433 22.98 66.08 -34.85
CA LEU A 433 24.38 66.32 -35.22
C LEU A 433 25.09 65.03 -35.66
N ASP A 434 24.90 63.92 -34.95
CA ASP A 434 25.45 62.59 -35.26
C ASP A 434 24.85 62.01 -36.53
N SER A 435 23.55 62.28 -36.78
CA SER A 435 22.91 62.05 -38.07
C SER A 435 23.48 62.91 -39.22
N GLY A 436 24.48 63.74 -38.97
CA GLY A 436 25.14 64.60 -39.96
C GLY A 436 24.39 65.88 -40.31
N LYS A 437 23.34 66.26 -39.57
CA LYS A 437 22.52 67.43 -39.87
C LYS A 437 23.17 68.71 -39.34
N LEU A 438 22.79 69.84 -39.92
CA LEU A 438 23.20 71.15 -39.43
C LEU A 438 22.30 71.57 -38.29
N CYS A 439 22.88 72.05 -37.20
CA CYS A 439 22.12 72.49 -36.04
C CYS A 439 22.51 73.88 -35.55
N ALA A 440 21.57 74.57 -34.92
CA ALA A 440 21.83 75.79 -34.16
C ALA A 440 21.23 75.68 -32.76
N LEU A 441 21.90 76.26 -31.77
CA LEU A 441 21.43 76.37 -30.40
C LEU A 441 21.40 77.85 -30.01
N LEU A 442 20.22 78.38 -29.70
CA LEU A 442 20.05 79.69 -29.07
C LEU A 442 20.12 79.44 -27.57
N SER A 443 21.22 79.85 -26.94
CA SER A 443 21.45 79.64 -25.51
C SER A 443 21.07 80.89 -24.74
N TYR A 444 20.00 80.78 -23.95
CA TYR A 444 19.41 81.84 -23.14
C TYR A 444 19.61 81.62 -21.63
N ASP A 445 20.04 80.43 -21.21
CA ASP A 445 20.19 80.02 -19.79
C ASP A 445 21.63 79.61 -19.42
N ALA A 446 22.61 79.75 -20.32
CA ALA A 446 24.01 79.34 -20.10
C ALA A 446 25.00 80.04 -21.03
N PHE A 447 26.25 80.21 -20.58
CA PHE A 447 27.35 80.65 -21.43
C PHE A 447 27.72 79.56 -22.47
N PRO A 448 28.25 79.90 -23.66
CA PRO A 448 28.69 78.92 -24.65
C PRO A 448 29.72 77.90 -24.12
N GLU A 449 30.54 78.29 -23.16
CA GLU A 449 31.53 77.44 -22.47
C GLU A 449 30.83 76.43 -21.56
N ASP A 450 29.80 76.85 -20.81
CA ASP A 450 28.97 75.98 -19.98
C ASP A 450 28.19 74.96 -20.82
N VAL A 451 27.66 75.39 -21.97
CA VAL A 451 26.99 74.49 -22.93
C VAL A 451 27.97 73.40 -23.38
N GLN A 452 29.19 73.80 -23.77
CA GLN A 452 30.23 72.87 -24.20
C GLN A 452 30.64 71.91 -23.06
N ALA A 453 30.86 72.43 -21.84
CA ALA A 453 31.18 71.62 -20.68
C ALA A 453 30.07 70.59 -20.36
N ARG A 454 28.82 71.04 -20.29
CA ARG A 454 27.66 70.16 -20.02
C ARG A 454 27.48 69.06 -21.07
N MET A 455 27.66 69.35 -22.36
CA MET A 455 27.55 68.33 -23.40
C MET A 455 28.74 67.36 -23.40
N ASN A 456 29.96 67.86 -23.14
CA ASN A 456 31.14 67.01 -22.96
C ASN A 456 31.04 66.10 -21.72
N GLU A 457 30.38 66.51 -20.64
CA GLU A 457 30.12 65.64 -19.47
C GLU A 457 29.34 64.36 -19.84
N PHE A 458 28.45 64.43 -20.84
CA PHE A 458 27.71 63.27 -21.37
C PHE A 458 28.46 62.53 -22.51
N GLY A 459 29.69 62.93 -22.83
CA GLY A 459 30.48 62.37 -23.93
C GLY A 459 30.05 62.83 -25.34
N TRP A 460 29.18 63.85 -25.45
CA TRP A 460 28.70 64.37 -26.72
C TRP A 460 29.71 65.38 -27.30
N ASP A 461 30.51 64.98 -28.28
CA ASP A 461 31.54 65.83 -28.93
C ASP A 461 30.90 66.97 -29.75
N ILE A 462 30.55 68.03 -29.04
CA ILE A 462 30.06 69.29 -29.60
C ILE A 462 31.19 70.11 -30.25
N VAL A 463 32.42 70.00 -29.74
CA VAL A 463 33.56 70.83 -30.13
C VAL A 463 33.98 70.56 -31.56
N SER A 464 34.00 69.29 -32.02
CA SER A 464 34.32 69.01 -33.42
C SER A 464 33.19 69.47 -34.37
N HIS A 465 31.94 69.53 -33.91
CA HIS A 465 30.81 70.02 -34.71
C HIS A 465 30.81 71.54 -34.86
N LEU A 466 31.23 72.27 -33.81
CA LEU A 466 31.52 73.70 -33.90
C LEU A 466 32.65 73.99 -34.90
N ARG A 467 33.79 73.29 -34.78
CA ARG A 467 34.93 73.45 -35.70
C ARG A 467 34.59 73.11 -37.16
N LYS A 468 33.76 72.10 -37.39
CA LYS A 468 33.27 71.71 -38.73
C LYS A 468 32.16 72.63 -39.26
N GLY A 469 31.74 73.65 -38.51
CA GLY A 469 30.62 74.54 -38.86
C GLY A 469 29.25 73.85 -38.92
N ARG A 470 29.13 72.64 -38.37
CA ARG A 470 27.88 71.85 -38.32
C ARG A 470 26.95 72.30 -37.19
N LEU A 471 27.51 72.82 -36.11
CA LEU A 471 26.77 73.51 -35.06
C LEU A 471 27.11 75.01 -35.08
N LYS A 472 26.10 75.85 -34.84
CA LYS A 472 26.30 77.24 -34.37
C LYS A 472 25.62 77.42 -33.01
N ILE A 473 26.37 77.75 -31.97
CA ILE A 473 25.81 78.33 -30.75
C ILE A 473 25.61 79.83 -31.03
N ILE A 474 24.40 80.31 -30.75
CA ILE A 474 24.04 81.72 -30.71
C ILE A 474 23.89 82.06 -29.24
N ASP A 475 24.82 82.87 -28.75
CA ASP A 475 24.85 83.31 -27.36
C ASP A 475 23.88 84.47 -27.13
N CYS A 476 22.83 84.19 -26.37
CA CYS A 476 21.87 85.18 -25.88
C CYS A 476 22.08 85.48 -24.38
N TYR A 477 22.88 84.67 -23.67
CA TYR A 477 22.98 84.71 -22.22
C TYR A 477 24.03 85.72 -21.74
N SER A 478 25.19 85.83 -22.39
CA SER A 478 26.24 86.76 -21.94
C SER A 478 25.74 88.21 -21.89
N SER A 479 24.94 88.61 -22.89
CA SER A 479 24.33 89.95 -22.92
C SER A 479 23.24 90.13 -21.84
N LEU A 480 22.41 89.11 -21.56
CA LEU A 480 21.49 89.12 -20.40
C LEU A 480 22.24 89.22 -19.07
N ALA A 481 23.41 88.61 -18.96
CA ALA A 481 24.27 88.62 -17.77
C ALA A 481 25.15 89.87 -17.66
N GLY A 482 25.05 90.83 -18.58
CA GLY A 482 25.84 92.06 -18.57
C GLY A 482 27.31 91.89 -19.00
N GLN A 483 27.70 90.74 -19.56
CA GLN A 483 29.03 90.49 -20.10
C GLN A 483 29.04 90.80 -21.61
N GLY A 484 29.54 91.99 -21.95
CA GLY A 484 29.35 92.66 -23.24
C GLY A 484 30.11 92.10 -24.46
N GLU A 485 30.49 90.82 -24.48
CA GLU A 485 31.19 90.17 -25.60
C GLU A 485 30.35 89.06 -26.30
N GLY A 486 29.07 88.93 -25.95
CA GLY A 486 28.14 88.00 -26.60
C GLY A 486 27.90 88.30 -28.09
N ALA A 487 27.43 87.30 -28.83
CA ALA A 487 27.20 87.39 -30.28
C ALA A 487 26.02 88.31 -30.69
N ILE A 488 25.31 88.90 -29.72
CA ILE A 488 24.08 89.70 -29.85
C ILE A 488 24.16 90.83 -28.81
N LYS A 489 23.82 92.07 -29.20
CA LYS A 489 23.93 93.24 -28.31
C LYS A 489 22.72 93.44 -27.41
N ASP A 490 21.52 93.10 -27.89
CA ASP A 490 20.29 93.09 -27.09
C ASP A 490 19.60 91.72 -27.27
N PRO A 491 19.52 90.87 -26.24
CA PRO A 491 18.88 89.55 -26.31
C PRO A 491 17.36 89.61 -26.46
N SER A 492 16.76 90.81 -26.33
CA SER A 492 15.37 91.13 -26.66
C SER A 492 15.19 91.54 -28.13
N ASP A 493 16.26 91.78 -28.89
CA ASP A 493 16.17 92.00 -30.34
C ASP A 493 15.93 90.67 -31.08
N LEU A 494 14.66 90.29 -31.09
CA LEU A 494 14.13 89.15 -31.83
C LEU A 494 14.37 89.27 -33.35
N THR A 495 14.69 90.45 -33.87
CA THR A 495 15.05 90.67 -35.28
C THR A 495 16.48 90.23 -35.56
N GLU A 496 17.45 90.64 -34.74
CA GLU A 496 18.85 90.19 -34.85
C GLU A 496 18.93 88.66 -34.77
N LEU A 497 18.25 88.06 -33.79
CA LEU A 497 18.14 86.60 -33.63
C LEU A 497 17.59 85.92 -34.89
N ASN A 498 16.50 86.44 -35.43
CA ASN A 498 15.86 85.90 -36.63
C ASN A 498 16.77 86.03 -37.85
N ILE A 499 17.55 87.12 -37.98
CA ILE A 499 18.58 87.28 -39.01
C ILE A 499 19.69 86.24 -38.84
N GLN A 500 20.24 86.07 -37.63
CA GLN A 500 21.33 85.13 -37.37
C GLN A 500 20.94 83.68 -37.66
N VAL A 501 19.72 83.26 -37.29
CA VAL A 501 19.22 81.91 -37.61
C VAL A 501 18.88 81.79 -39.11
N THR A 502 18.30 82.82 -39.74
CA THR A 502 18.03 82.80 -41.18
C THR A 502 19.32 82.69 -42.00
N ALA A 503 20.39 83.39 -41.59
CA ALA A 503 21.70 83.30 -42.21
C ALA A 503 22.34 81.91 -42.03
N PHE A 504 22.14 81.26 -40.87
CA PHE A 504 22.58 79.88 -40.67
C PHE A 504 21.78 78.89 -41.53
N ILE A 505 20.45 79.03 -41.59
CA ILE A 505 19.57 78.22 -42.48
C ILE A 505 20.00 78.37 -43.95
N GLY A 506 20.36 79.58 -44.39
CA GLY A 506 20.86 79.83 -45.75
C GLY A 506 22.11 79.02 -46.11
N ARG A 507 22.99 78.74 -45.14
CA ARG A 507 24.19 77.91 -45.35
C ARG A 507 23.87 76.44 -45.63
N ALA A 508 22.69 75.97 -45.25
CA ALA A 508 22.28 74.57 -45.40
C ALA A 508 21.96 74.16 -46.84
N LYS A 509 21.84 75.11 -47.78
CA LYS A 509 21.55 74.85 -49.21
C LYS A 509 20.36 73.89 -49.45
N GLY A 510 19.33 73.98 -48.61
CA GLY A 510 18.13 73.14 -48.68
C GLY A 510 18.16 71.86 -47.85
N ALA A 511 19.27 71.54 -47.16
CA ALA A 511 19.31 70.45 -46.19
C ALA A 511 18.48 70.77 -44.92
N PRO A 512 17.96 69.75 -44.20
CA PRO A 512 17.28 69.94 -42.91
C PRO A 512 18.18 70.60 -41.86
N VAL A 513 17.65 71.63 -41.20
CA VAL A 513 18.34 72.34 -40.11
C VAL A 513 17.56 72.18 -38.82
N THR A 514 18.21 71.70 -37.76
CA THR A 514 17.58 71.59 -36.43
C THR A 514 17.98 72.77 -35.55
N VAL A 515 17.00 73.46 -34.99
CA VAL A 515 17.22 74.64 -34.14
C VAL A 515 16.65 74.36 -32.75
N VAL A 516 17.51 74.42 -31.74
CA VAL A 516 17.13 74.37 -30.33
C VAL A 516 17.12 75.79 -29.77
N LEU A 517 16.09 76.12 -28.99
CA LEU A 517 15.99 77.35 -28.21
C LEU A 517 15.83 76.95 -26.74
N ASP A 518 16.88 77.17 -25.95
CA ASP A 518 16.98 76.78 -24.54
C ASP A 518 17.33 78.01 -23.67
N SER A 519 16.38 78.71 -23.05
CA SER A 519 14.91 78.49 -23.06
C SER A 519 14.09 79.70 -23.52
N LEU A 520 12.79 79.48 -23.67
CA LEU A 520 11.81 80.53 -23.94
C LEU A 520 11.60 81.49 -22.75
N THR A 521 11.96 81.10 -21.53
CA THR A 521 11.60 81.84 -20.32
C THR A 521 12.16 83.28 -20.32
N PRO A 522 13.45 83.54 -20.65
CA PRO A 522 13.95 84.90 -20.75
C PRO A 522 13.27 85.76 -21.83
N ILE A 523 12.82 85.15 -22.95
CA ILE A 523 12.10 85.87 -24.01
C ILE A 523 10.77 86.43 -23.49
N PHE A 524 9.96 85.60 -22.81
CA PHE A 524 8.68 86.04 -22.25
C PHE A 524 8.82 87.02 -21.07
N ASN A 525 10.02 87.15 -20.48
CA ASN A 525 10.33 88.15 -19.47
C ASN A 525 10.80 89.50 -20.08
N GLY A 526 11.40 89.47 -21.28
CA GLY A 526 12.00 90.64 -21.94
C GLY A 526 11.11 91.35 -22.96
N VAL A 527 10.14 90.64 -23.58
CA VAL A 527 9.24 91.20 -24.60
C VAL A 527 7.77 90.92 -24.31
N GLU A 528 6.86 91.66 -24.96
CA GLU A 528 5.42 91.39 -24.90
C GLU A 528 5.08 89.98 -25.40
N GLU A 529 4.12 89.30 -24.75
CA GLU A 529 3.68 87.94 -25.10
C GLU A 529 3.36 87.76 -26.59
N LYS A 530 2.69 88.74 -27.21
CA LYS A 530 2.34 88.71 -28.63
C LYS A 530 3.58 88.72 -29.53
N GLN A 531 4.61 89.47 -29.16
CA GLN A 531 5.86 89.56 -29.90
C GLN A 531 6.65 88.26 -29.78
N ALA A 532 6.76 87.71 -28.56
CA ALA A 532 7.37 86.40 -28.30
C ALA A 532 6.71 85.29 -29.13
N ILE A 533 5.37 85.19 -29.08
CA ILE A 533 4.59 84.19 -29.84
C ILE A 533 4.82 84.35 -31.35
N ASN A 534 4.75 85.57 -31.90
CA ASN A 534 4.96 85.82 -33.32
C ASN A 534 6.38 85.45 -33.78
N PHE A 535 7.40 85.74 -32.96
CA PHE A 535 8.78 85.33 -33.22
C PHE A 535 8.93 83.81 -33.25
N ILE A 536 8.41 83.12 -32.24
CA ILE A 536 8.46 81.65 -32.13
C ILE A 536 7.74 80.99 -33.32
N GLN A 537 6.57 81.50 -33.71
CA GLN A 537 5.85 81.05 -34.91
C GLN A 537 6.68 81.26 -36.19
N THR A 538 7.23 82.47 -36.37
CA THR A 538 8.02 82.83 -37.56
C THR A 538 9.27 81.97 -37.69
N LEU A 539 10.01 81.80 -36.59
CA LEU A 539 11.21 80.99 -36.54
C LEU A 539 10.90 79.51 -36.78
N GLY A 540 9.86 78.99 -36.10
CA GLY A 540 9.38 77.62 -36.30
C GLY A 540 8.95 77.35 -37.73
N ALA A 541 8.22 78.26 -38.38
CA ALA A 541 7.83 78.13 -39.78
C ALA A 541 9.05 78.09 -40.73
N LYS A 542 10.05 78.94 -40.51
CA LYS A 542 11.32 78.93 -41.28
C LYS A 542 12.07 77.61 -41.12
N VAL A 543 12.20 77.11 -39.89
CA VAL A 543 12.90 75.85 -39.58
C VAL A 543 12.14 74.65 -40.16
N LYS A 544 10.83 74.55 -39.93
CA LYS A 544 9.97 73.49 -40.48
C LYS A 544 10.02 73.42 -42.01
N LYS A 545 10.13 74.57 -42.70
CA LYS A 545 10.28 74.64 -44.17
C LYS A 545 11.55 73.95 -44.70
N THR A 546 12.59 73.78 -43.89
CA THR A 546 13.79 73.01 -44.26
C THR A 546 13.60 71.48 -44.15
N GLY A 547 12.51 71.02 -43.54
CA GLY A 547 12.34 69.61 -43.13
C GLY A 547 13.07 69.25 -41.82
N GLY A 548 13.77 70.21 -41.19
CA GLY A 548 14.41 70.06 -39.89
C GLY A 548 13.43 70.12 -38.70
N LEU A 549 13.99 70.25 -37.49
CA LEU A 549 13.24 70.25 -36.23
C LEU A 549 13.43 71.58 -35.48
N PHE A 550 12.35 72.12 -34.90
CA PHE A 550 12.43 73.29 -34.02
C PHE A 550 12.09 72.89 -32.58
N ILE A 551 13.09 72.81 -31.71
CA ILE A 551 12.95 72.33 -30.34
C ILE A 551 12.99 73.53 -29.40
N LEU A 552 11.95 73.66 -28.57
CA LEU A 552 11.75 74.76 -27.64
C LEU A 552 11.74 74.21 -26.22
N THR A 553 12.41 74.86 -25.27
CA THR A 553 12.24 74.54 -23.84
C THR A 553 11.51 75.66 -23.10
N ALA A 554 10.67 75.31 -22.14
CA ALA A 554 9.99 76.27 -21.27
C ALA A 554 9.80 75.69 -19.85
N SER A 555 9.93 76.53 -18.83
CA SER A 555 9.64 76.14 -17.45
C SER A 555 8.18 76.41 -17.08
N LYS A 556 7.51 75.43 -16.48
CA LYS A 556 6.14 75.60 -15.95
C LYS A 556 6.12 76.71 -14.90
N GLY A 557 5.13 77.61 -14.98
CA GLY A 557 5.03 78.79 -14.11
C GLY A 557 6.02 79.92 -14.41
N ALA A 558 6.92 79.76 -15.39
CA ALA A 558 7.87 80.80 -15.84
C ALA A 558 7.53 81.37 -17.23
N ILE A 559 6.35 81.04 -17.74
CA ILE A 559 5.66 81.68 -18.87
C ILE A 559 4.18 81.80 -18.48
N PRO A 560 3.45 82.85 -18.90
CA PRO A 560 2.02 82.99 -18.60
C PRO A 560 1.20 81.81 -19.12
N ASP A 561 0.21 81.33 -18.35
CA ASP A 561 -0.54 80.12 -18.69
C ASP A 561 -1.29 80.22 -20.03
N GLU A 562 -1.79 81.41 -20.39
CA GLU A 562 -2.43 81.65 -21.68
C GLU A 562 -1.42 81.52 -22.84
N SER A 563 -0.22 82.08 -22.69
CA SER A 563 0.88 81.92 -23.65
C SER A 563 1.38 80.47 -23.71
N ALA A 564 1.45 79.76 -22.58
CA ALA A 564 1.77 78.34 -22.56
C ALA A 564 0.73 77.49 -23.32
N ALA A 565 -0.56 77.79 -23.16
CA ALA A 565 -1.64 77.14 -23.90
C ALA A 565 -1.57 77.43 -25.40
N LYS A 566 -1.32 78.69 -25.79
CA LYS A 566 -1.07 79.10 -27.19
C LYS A 566 0.12 78.36 -27.80
N LEU A 567 1.24 78.24 -27.08
CA LEU A 567 2.40 77.49 -27.55
C LEU A 567 2.07 76.00 -27.76
N LYS A 568 1.38 75.36 -26.82
CA LYS A 568 0.96 73.95 -26.91
C LYS A 568 0.08 73.65 -28.14
N THR A 569 -0.75 74.60 -28.58
CA THR A 569 -1.56 74.42 -29.79
C THR A 569 -0.76 74.66 -31.07
N MET A 570 0.18 75.61 -31.07
CA MET A 570 1.00 75.99 -32.23
C MET A 570 2.11 74.99 -32.59
N VAL A 571 2.61 74.22 -31.63
CA VAL A 571 3.65 73.19 -31.88
C VAL A 571 3.06 71.86 -32.33
N ASP A 572 3.81 71.07 -33.10
CA ASP A 572 3.39 69.74 -33.54
C ASP A 572 3.62 68.67 -32.45
N GLY A 573 4.59 68.87 -31.54
CA GLY A 573 4.87 67.97 -30.43
C GLY A 573 4.95 68.68 -29.08
N VAL A 574 4.45 68.04 -28.02
CA VAL A 574 4.56 68.50 -26.63
C VAL A 574 5.02 67.33 -25.78
N ILE A 575 6.19 67.46 -25.15
CA ILE A 575 6.75 66.52 -24.19
C ILE A 575 6.78 67.21 -22.84
N GLU A 576 6.09 66.65 -21.85
CA GLU A 576 6.05 67.18 -20.49
C GLU A 576 6.97 66.38 -19.55
N LEU A 577 7.80 67.11 -18.80
CA LEU A 577 8.73 66.58 -17.80
C LEU A 577 8.29 67.09 -16.42
N SER A 578 7.96 66.18 -15.50
CA SER A 578 7.57 66.53 -14.12
C SER A 578 8.48 65.90 -13.06
N ILE A 579 8.56 66.53 -11.89
CA ILE A 579 9.29 66.02 -10.73
C ILE A 579 8.32 65.74 -9.58
N ILE A 580 8.21 64.48 -9.18
CA ILE A 580 7.48 64.09 -7.97
C ILE A 580 8.51 63.86 -6.85
N ARG A 581 8.44 64.65 -5.79
CA ARG A 581 9.29 64.52 -4.59
C ARG A 581 8.60 63.62 -3.57
N GLY A 582 9.26 62.55 -3.14
CA GLY A 582 8.71 61.62 -2.15
C GLY A 582 9.79 60.90 -1.35
N ARG A 583 9.60 60.77 -0.03
CA ARG A 583 10.49 60.04 0.91
C ARG A 583 12.00 60.27 0.65
N GLY A 584 12.40 61.53 0.49
CA GLY A 584 13.81 61.92 0.33
C GLY A 584 14.42 61.69 -1.07
N ARG A 585 13.64 61.28 -2.07
CA ARG A 585 14.10 61.18 -3.48
C ARG A 585 13.18 61.95 -4.42
N ALA A 586 13.77 62.56 -5.44
CA ALA A 586 13.05 63.20 -6.53
C ALA A 586 12.98 62.24 -7.71
N HIS A 587 11.77 61.84 -8.09
CA HIS A 587 11.52 60.98 -9.25
C HIS A 587 11.08 61.86 -10.42
N ARG A 588 11.81 61.75 -11.54
CA ARG A 588 11.47 62.45 -12.78
C ARG A 588 10.61 61.57 -13.66
N PHE A 589 9.62 62.18 -14.29
CA PHE A 589 8.68 61.52 -15.19
C PHE A 589 8.59 62.29 -16.51
N LEU A 590 8.55 61.55 -17.62
CA LEU A 590 8.35 62.09 -18.96
C LEU A 590 7.03 61.55 -19.52
N SER A 591 6.24 62.44 -20.11
CA SER A 591 5.01 62.10 -20.81
C SER A 591 4.97 62.80 -22.15
N VAL A 592 4.65 62.06 -23.22
CA VAL A 592 4.35 62.66 -24.52
C VAL A 592 2.88 63.05 -24.50
N VAL A 593 2.60 64.35 -24.50
CA VAL A 593 1.22 64.89 -24.42
C VAL A 593 0.62 65.06 -25.82
N LYS A 594 1.45 65.45 -26.79
CA LYS A 594 1.08 65.64 -28.19
C LYS A 594 2.23 65.20 -29.09
N MET A 595 1.91 64.52 -30.19
CA MET A 595 2.83 64.34 -31.32
C MET A 595 2.00 64.16 -32.59
N GLU A 596 1.97 65.18 -33.45
CA GLU A 596 1.20 65.14 -34.70
C GLU A 596 1.62 63.96 -35.58
N ARG A 597 0.65 63.41 -36.32
CA ARG A 597 0.83 62.26 -37.24
C ARG A 597 1.32 60.96 -36.56
N ARG A 598 1.15 60.81 -35.25
CA ARG A 598 1.59 59.64 -34.47
C ARG A 598 0.57 59.17 -33.44
N THR A 599 0.56 57.85 -33.19
CA THR A 599 -0.10 57.26 -32.02
C THR A 599 0.89 57.23 -30.87
N ILE A 600 0.69 58.11 -29.90
CA ILE A 600 1.56 58.26 -28.72
C ILE A 600 1.20 57.28 -27.59
N SER A 601 2.17 56.99 -26.71
CA SER A 601 1.87 56.28 -25.46
C SER A 601 1.24 57.23 -24.45
N SER A 602 0.05 56.90 -23.93
CA SER A 602 -0.61 57.68 -22.87
C SER A 602 0.00 57.49 -21.48
N SER A 603 1.03 56.66 -21.35
CA SER A 603 1.73 56.39 -20.10
C SER A 603 2.84 57.40 -19.83
N SER A 604 2.78 58.07 -18.68
CA SER A 604 3.96 58.74 -18.12
C SER A 604 4.98 57.71 -17.64
N VAL A 605 6.25 57.87 -18.01
CA VAL A 605 7.34 56.93 -17.70
C VAL A 605 8.39 57.61 -16.84
N ALA A 606 8.82 56.92 -15.78
CA ALA A 606 9.89 57.41 -14.91
C ALA A 606 11.24 57.33 -15.64
N PHE A 607 12.07 58.35 -15.50
CA PHE A 607 13.41 58.37 -16.10
C PHE A 607 14.46 58.92 -15.13
N GLU A 608 15.71 58.64 -15.44
CA GLU A 608 16.88 59.14 -14.73
C GLU A 608 17.84 59.78 -15.72
N ILE A 609 18.70 60.67 -15.21
CA ILE A 609 19.76 61.31 -15.98
C ILE A 609 21.06 60.60 -15.59
N ASP A 610 21.59 59.81 -16.51
CA ASP A 610 22.84 59.07 -16.38
C ASP A 610 23.96 59.88 -17.04
N ARG A 611 25.08 60.09 -16.33
CA ARG A 611 26.19 60.92 -16.81
C ARG A 611 26.89 60.38 -18.06
N THR A 612 26.75 59.11 -18.42
CA THR A 612 27.37 58.53 -19.62
C THR A 612 26.37 58.17 -20.72
N ARG A 613 25.08 58.11 -20.41
CA ARG A 613 24.02 57.67 -21.33
C ARG A 613 22.92 58.71 -21.61
N GLY A 614 22.98 59.87 -20.94
CA GLY A 614 21.92 60.88 -21.00
C GLY A 614 20.66 60.40 -20.28
N LEU A 615 19.48 60.63 -20.87
CA LEU A 615 18.21 60.15 -20.31
C LEU A 615 18.06 58.64 -20.49
N VAL A 616 17.80 57.94 -19.37
CA VAL A 616 17.51 56.50 -19.32
C VAL A 616 16.15 56.25 -18.66
N PHE A 617 15.34 55.37 -19.26
CA PHE A 617 13.94 55.15 -18.89
C PHE A 617 13.77 53.91 -18.02
N ARG A 618 13.03 54.02 -16.92
CA ARG A 618 12.69 52.91 -16.02
C ARG A 618 11.45 52.18 -16.50
N VAL A 619 11.63 51.00 -17.08
CA VAL A 619 10.59 50.19 -17.73
C VAL A 619 10.40 48.84 -17.02
N SER A 620 9.22 48.23 -17.19
CA SER A 620 8.87 46.94 -16.57
C SER A 620 8.70 45.84 -17.62
N ARG A 621 9.34 44.67 -17.44
CA ARG A 621 9.38 43.60 -18.46
C ARG A 621 8.00 43.02 -18.77
N PHE A 622 7.11 42.96 -17.78
CA PHE A 622 5.72 42.50 -17.97
C PHE A 622 4.91 43.39 -18.92
N GLY A 623 5.28 44.66 -19.11
CA GLY A 623 4.63 45.57 -20.06
C GLY A 623 4.85 45.16 -21.52
N LEU A 624 6.09 44.80 -21.88
CA LEU A 624 6.43 44.34 -23.24
C LEU A 624 5.83 42.95 -23.53
N MET A 625 6.01 42.00 -22.62
CA MET A 625 5.48 40.62 -22.77
C MET A 625 3.97 40.61 -23.00
N LYS A 626 3.21 41.46 -22.28
CA LYS A 626 1.75 41.57 -22.47
C LYS A 626 1.38 42.08 -23.86
N LYS A 627 2.13 43.04 -24.43
CA LYS A 627 1.89 43.52 -25.81
C LYS A 627 2.18 42.42 -26.84
N GLN A 628 3.30 41.70 -26.70
CA GLN A 628 3.66 40.60 -27.60
C GLN A 628 2.64 39.44 -27.56
N LEU A 629 2.17 39.06 -26.37
CA LEU A 629 1.14 38.01 -26.21
C LEU A 629 -0.19 38.41 -26.86
N VAL A 630 -0.61 39.67 -26.72
CA VAL A 630 -1.85 40.18 -27.35
C VAL A 630 -1.73 40.23 -28.88
N SER A 631 -0.56 40.58 -29.44
CA SER A 631 -0.35 40.47 -30.90
C SER A 631 -0.38 39.02 -31.39
N PHE A 632 0.19 38.08 -30.63
CA PHE A 632 0.19 36.65 -30.98
C PHE A 632 -1.23 36.05 -30.98
N LEU A 633 -2.06 36.42 -29.99
CA LEU A 633 -3.44 35.95 -29.90
C LEU A 633 -4.32 36.44 -31.07
N ARG A 634 -4.20 37.72 -31.45
CA ARG A 634 -4.92 38.27 -32.62
C ARG A 634 -4.56 37.57 -33.94
N MET A 635 -3.31 37.16 -34.10
CA MET A 635 -2.87 36.38 -35.27
C MET A 635 -3.54 34.99 -35.35
N ARG A 636 -3.92 34.43 -34.20
CA ARG A 636 -4.49 33.07 -34.10
C ARG A 636 -6.01 33.05 -34.32
N GLU A 637 -6.73 34.10 -33.95
CA GLU A 637 -8.16 34.25 -34.22
C GLU A 637 -8.47 34.38 -35.73
N GLY A 638 -7.63 35.10 -36.49
CA GLY A 638 -7.75 35.19 -37.95
C GLY A 638 -7.64 33.83 -38.67
N LEU A 639 -6.82 32.91 -38.13
CA LEU A 639 -6.67 31.54 -38.65
C LEU A 639 -7.85 30.61 -38.29
N ALA A 640 -8.64 30.94 -37.25
CA ALA A 640 -9.82 30.16 -36.90
C ALA A 640 -10.98 30.40 -37.88
N HIS A 641 -11.20 31.65 -38.30
CA HIS A 641 -12.27 32.00 -39.25
C HIS A 641 -12.06 31.43 -40.67
N ALA A 642 -10.81 31.22 -41.10
CA ALA A 642 -10.52 30.65 -42.42
C ALA A 642 -10.87 29.15 -42.55
N LYS A 643 -11.09 28.42 -41.43
CA LYS A 643 -11.37 26.98 -41.44
C LYS A 643 -12.86 26.60 -41.44
N SER A 644 -13.78 27.52 -41.15
CA SER A 644 -15.22 27.22 -41.04
C SER A 644 -15.97 27.17 -42.38
N THR A 645 -15.39 27.64 -43.47
CA THR A 645 -16.06 27.83 -44.78
C THR A 645 -15.88 26.68 -45.78
N LEU A 646 -15.20 25.59 -45.43
CA LEU A 646 -14.74 24.56 -46.39
C LEU A 646 -15.34 23.15 -46.25
N ARG A 647 -16.52 22.98 -45.64
CA ARG A 647 -17.22 21.67 -45.59
C ARG A 647 -18.75 21.75 -45.71
N ARG A 648 -19.26 21.49 -46.92
CA ARG A 648 -20.60 20.94 -47.22
C ARG A 648 -20.56 20.19 -48.57
N PRO A 649 -21.01 18.92 -48.65
CA PRO A 649 -21.36 18.25 -49.90
C PRO A 649 -22.87 17.94 -49.99
N GLU A 650 -23.35 17.73 -51.22
CA GLU A 650 -24.75 17.44 -51.57
C GLU A 650 -25.04 15.92 -51.67
N ALA A 651 -26.31 15.51 -51.53
CA ALA A 651 -26.81 14.19 -51.95
C ALA A 651 -28.35 14.16 -52.07
N GLN A 652 -28.90 13.54 -53.14
CA GLN A 652 -30.34 13.26 -53.28
C GLN A 652 -30.66 12.08 -54.22
N ALA A 653 -31.84 11.44 -54.04
CA ALA A 653 -32.44 10.30 -54.78
C ALA A 653 -31.74 8.93 -54.61
N GLY A 654 -32.38 7.74 -54.61
CA GLY A 654 -33.78 7.27 -54.68
C GLY A 654 -33.81 5.71 -54.72
N ARG A 655 -34.92 4.94 -54.85
CA ARG A 655 -36.38 5.20 -54.81
C ARG A 655 -37.18 3.85 -54.81
N GLY A 656 -38.20 3.65 -53.95
CA GLY A 656 -39.43 2.89 -54.32
C GLY A 656 -39.76 1.50 -53.69
N SER A 657 -41.05 1.28 -53.40
CA SER A 657 -41.89 0.15 -53.88
C SER A 657 -43.27 0.11 -53.19
N PRO A 658 -44.30 -0.45 -53.85
CA PRO A 658 -45.38 -1.13 -53.13
C PRO A 658 -45.78 -2.49 -53.73
N THR A 659 -45.75 -3.50 -52.85
CA THR A 659 -46.70 -4.63 -52.69
C THR A 659 -47.31 -5.36 -53.90
N THR A 660 -47.11 -6.68 -53.96
CA THR A 660 -48.17 -7.66 -54.28
C THR A 660 -47.92 -8.98 -53.53
N GLN A 661 -48.98 -9.69 -53.15
CA GLN A 661 -48.97 -10.92 -52.35
C GLN A 661 -48.76 -12.18 -53.22
N ARG A 662 -47.97 -13.15 -52.74
CA ARG A 662 -48.51 -14.41 -52.20
C ARG A 662 -47.48 -15.16 -51.35
#